data_AF-A0AA36HXG2-F1
#
_entry.id   AF-A0AA36HXG2-F1
#
_cell.length_a   1.000
_cell.length_b   1.000
_cell.length_c   1.000
_cell.angle_alpha   90.00
_cell.angle_beta   90.00
_cell.angle_gamma   90.00
#
_symmetry.space_group_name_H-M   'P 1'
#
loop_
_entity.id
_entity.type
_entity.pdbx_description
1 polymer ?
#
loop_
_entity_poly.entity_id
_entity_poly.type
_entity_poly.pdbx_seq_one_letter_code
_entity_poly.pdbx_strand_id
1 'polypeptide(L)'
;MAAPRPALDLTLAQQGLPALRRQFPHVEADALSLFLGAGLTDESLAALVEMEKEAAAGKADQFGHLPTRGCHLTRGNSLEVKFEGGDSPPHVGTVLHITGLPDLGKEAGIVLPTGEVLALQVAEQTSFWLQDFGMHELRVKTGEEVERCWFMVSSPLGEYGEALDLFNDAYDWVWDGTWTPELEESILHLIVGLDDCFASLASKGAFMSEALVSTLAAPRKRMEKYLSRALESQDPLALGRAVSSIRAFTLAQSLFDMFGPLMGAGQGLQGSSFYSTVVAFEKARLQATSSGKQQDLKRQLRRLVLAADAHVADLYNSGKGQDFIRRWSGGLRAEIWAMLEDAVIHPLPFQQMRGGGGGYVADMMASMAESYGGAQAPGRAETTEAMTTLQPQASFAVAQSKVTRWLESLVDEQISVGNPMAPFEIHSRDPGVQEVLAAVHSSLSLGLGYVSAQGEISESSKLVVLLDRVRASLPLHAPQDFLRERRRKDRLKDVCRVLRSAKKRGQRLSLSVNTDFAGALKALQEHHEDTWVGPALEAVWEIMRQQKRVFAFELRLHEEGKAPRLIAADFGHAHTFGRAYYVATRFFDRSERTLQPGFVLAYAEAECLRRAGFELWDLGGADHSPMMQYKPQVALEMHRSEYLLRLWEIARAEYANTEDPSASLAASQKPLTDLLAAPPVMGERVPQGVVFEDITEQELWGANALQQQEQRKAAQEEEVKAMKLEQAKARVEKAKAKKKAENAKKVKPEASEKKAVKKPEVNGNAAKNGKTPEKVPEPPQEAKDAFTPPSREAPAQPKDDAKLQFLAAVQKLVDEGLSQTEAVAKALRNLRS
;
A
#
# COMPACT_ATOMS: atom_id res chain seq x y z
N MET A 1 29.33 25.94 -6.68
CA MET A 1 28.84 27.19 -6.08
C MET A 1 27.36 27.24 -6.40
N ALA A 2 26.50 27.16 -5.38
CA ALA A 2 25.05 27.12 -5.58
C ALA A 2 24.55 28.46 -6.12
N ALA A 3 23.63 28.44 -7.09
CA ALA A 3 22.89 29.63 -7.46
C ALA A 3 22.14 30.18 -6.23
N PRO A 4 21.97 31.52 -6.09
CA PRO A 4 21.19 32.08 -5.00
C PRO A 4 19.78 31.51 -5.05
N ARG A 5 19.42 30.78 -4.00
CA ARG A 5 18.07 30.20 -3.81
C ARG A 5 17.06 31.36 -3.81
N PRO A 6 15.85 31.20 -4.40
CA PRO A 6 14.85 32.26 -4.37
C PRO A 6 14.57 32.68 -2.93
N ALA A 7 14.65 33.98 -2.66
CA ALA A 7 14.36 34.53 -1.35
C ALA A 7 12.92 34.16 -0.94
N LEU A 8 12.71 33.89 0.35
CA LEU A 8 11.39 34.01 0.97
C LEU A 8 11.04 35.50 0.95
N ASP A 9 10.68 36.05 -0.21
CA ASP A 9 10.23 37.44 -0.32
C ASP A 9 8.76 37.50 0.11
N LEU A 10 8.50 37.00 1.33
CA LEU A 10 7.20 36.95 1.97
C LEU A 10 7.04 38.21 2.81
N THR A 11 6.48 39.26 2.21
CA THR A 11 6.03 40.39 3.03
C THR A 11 4.79 39.95 3.81
N LEU A 12 4.78 40.14 5.14
CA LEU A 12 3.59 40.00 6.01
C LEU A 12 2.34 40.70 5.43
N ALA A 13 2.56 41.78 4.66
CA ALA A 13 1.53 42.56 3.96
C ALA A 13 0.77 41.81 2.82
N GLN A 14 1.18 40.60 2.42
CA GLN A 14 0.46 39.78 1.43
C GLN A 14 -0.59 38.84 2.06
N GLN A 15 -0.68 38.80 3.39
CA GLN A 15 -1.64 37.96 4.12
C GLN A 15 -3.06 38.55 4.03
N GLY A 16 -3.79 38.21 2.97
CA GLY A 16 -5.23 38.45 2.93
C GLY A 16 -5.97 37.75 4.09
N LEU A 17 -7.24 38.10 4.29
CA LEU A 17 -8.11 37.49 5.32
C LEU A 17 -8.04 35.94 5.39
N PRO A 18 -7.95 35.20 4.28
CA PRO A 18 -7.83 33.73 4.34
C PRO A 18 -6.58 33.25 5.08
N ALA A 19 -5.44 33.92 4.92
CA ALA A 19 -4.18 33.56 5.57
C ALA A 19 -4.27 33.78 7.09
N LEU A 20 -4.79 34.94 7.52
CA LEU A 20 -4.99 35.25 8.92
C LEU A 20 -5.97 34.29 9.60
N ARG A 21 -7.06 33.91 8.92
CA ARG A 21 -8.02 32.91 9.43
C ARG A 21 -7.40 31.54 9.65
N ARG A 22 -6.40 31.17 8.85
CA ARG A 22 -5.68 29.89 9.04
C ARG A 22 -4.72 29.97 10.20
N GLN A 23 -4.07 31.11 10.37
CA GLN A 23 -3.05 31.30 11.39
C GLN A 23 -3.62 31.58 12.79
N PHE A 24 -4.78 32.24 12.86
CA PHE A 24 -5.49 32.56 14.09
C PHE A 24 -6.91 31.98 14.07
N PRO A 25 -7.07 30.65 13.99
CA PRO A 25 -8.36 30.02 13.71
C PRO A 25 -9.39 30.13 14.83
N HIS A 26 -8.93 30.47 16.04
CA HIS A 26 -9.80 30.69 17.20
C HIS A 26 -10.22 32.16 17.35
N VAL A 27 -9.69 33.08 16.54
CA VAL A 27 -10.06 34.50 16.55
C VAL A 27 -11.23 34.72 15.60
N GLU A 28 -12.25 35.45 16.05
CA GLU A 28 -13.43 35.75 15.23
C GLU A 28 -13.07 36.47 13.92
N ALA A 29 -13.72 36.08 12.83
CA ALA A 29 -13.48 36.64 11.51
C ALA A 29 -13.69 38.16 11.43
N ASP A 30 -14.63 38.71 12.21
CA ASP A 30 -14.89 40.14 12.27
C ASP A 30 -13.72 40.88 12.92
N ALA A 31 -13.16 40.30 14.00
CA ALA A 31 -11.97 40.84 14.64
C ALA A 31 -10.75 40.79 13.72
N LEU A 32 -10.54 39.68 13.00
CA LEU A 32 -9.47 39.57 11.99
C LEU A 32 -9.60 40.62 10.88
N SER A 33 -10.83 40.97 10.50
CA SER A 33 -11.09 41.96 9.45
C SER A 33 -10.69 43.39 9.85
N LEU A 34 -10.74 43.72 11.15
CA LEU A 34 -10.31 45.02 11.66
C LEU A 34 -8.81 45.24 11.45
N PHE A 35 -8.00 44.18 11.56
CA PHE A 35 -6.55 44.27 11.38
C PHE A 35 -6.12 44.41 9.92
N LEU A 36 -6.92 43.91 8.97
CA LEU A 36 -6.66 44.12 7.54
C LEU A 36 -6.86 45.58 7.11
N GLY A 37 -7.80 46.29 7.75
CA GLY A 37 -8.06 47.70 7.46
C GLY A 37 -7.02 48.66 8.05
N ALA A 38 -6.38 48.28 9.15
CA ALA A 38 -5.40 49.09 9.87
C ALA A 38 -3.94 48.85 9.43
N GLY A 39 -3.70 47.77 8.67
CA GLY A 39 -2.36 47.28 8.34
C GLY A 39 -1.83 46.32 9.43
N LEU A 40 -1.20 45.22 9.00
CA LEU A 40 -0.62 44.22 9.89
C LEU A 40 0.71 44.73 10.48
N THR A 41 0.63 45.42 11.62
CA THR A 41 1.80 45.83 12.42
C THR A 41 2.23 44.73 13.40
N ASP A 42 3.46 44.80 13.92
CA ASP A 42 3.94 43.87 14.96
C ASP A 42 3.05 43.90 16.23
N GLU A 43 2.53 45.07 16.59
CA GLU A 43 1.58 45.24 17.71
C GLU A 43 0.24 44.55 17.42
N SER A 44 -0.24 44.64 16.17
CA SER A 44 -1.46 43.95 15.73
C SER A 44 -1.30 42.44 15.80
N LEU A 45 -0.15 41.91 15.38
CA LEU A 45 0.16 40.49 15.46
C LEU A 45 0.29 40.01 16.90
N ALA A 46 0.93 40.79 17.78
CA ALA A 46 1.00 40.48 19.20
C ALA A 46 -0.41 40.45 19.83
N ALA A 47 -1.28 41.39 19.47
CA ALA A 47 -2.67 41.40 19.90
C ALA A 47 -3.43 40.16 19.42
N LEU A 48 -3.25 39.74 18.16
CA LEU A 48 -3.87 38.52 17.61
C LEU A 48 -3.40 37.25 18.33
N VAL A 49 -2.11 37.16 18.68
CA VAL A 49 -1.56 36.04 19.46
C VAL A 49 -2.17 35.98 20.85
N GLU A 50 -2.32 37.12 21.53
CA GLU A 50 -2.96 37.15 22.85
C GLU A 50 -4.46 36.82 22.75
N MET A 51 -5.17 37.35 21.76
CA MET A 51 -6.57 37.02 21.49
C MET A 51 -6.75 35.52 21.22
N GLU A 52 -5.84 34.90 20.47
CA GLU A 52 -5.85 33.46 20.25
C GLU A 52 -5.65 32.66 21.54
N LYS A 53 -4.68 33.06 22.39
CA LYS A 53 -4.46 32.40 23.68
C LYS A 53 -5.69 32.52 24.58
N GLU A 54 -6.29 33.70 24.64
CA GLU A 54 -7.52 33.95 25.40
C GLU A 54 -8.69 33.13 24.85
N ALA A 55 -8.85 33.07 23.53
CA ALA A 55 -9.90 32.28 22.88
C ALA A 55 -9.71 30.77 23.08
N ALA A 56 -8.48 30.27 22.99
CA ALA A 56 -8.16 28.86 23.25
C ALA A 56 -8.33 28.47 24.73
N ALA A 57 -8.10 29.41 25.66
CA ALA A 57 -8.32 29.22 27.10
C ALA A 57 -9.80 29.43 27.52
N GLY A 58 -10.57 30.18 26.74
CA GLY A 58 -11.94 30.59 27.02
C GLY A 58 -12.97 29.54 26.61
N LYS A 59 -13.66 28.97 27.61
CA LYS A 59 -14.90 28.16 27.56
C LYS A 59 -15.09 27.28 26.31
N ALA A 60 -15.02 25.96 26.53
CA ALA A 60 -15.27 24.86 25.59
C ALA A 60 -16.55 24.96 24.71
N ASP A 61 -17.48 25.85 25.02
CA ASP A 61 -18.82 25.85 24.42
C ASP A 61 -19.04 26.87 23.28
N GLN A 62 -18.11 27.78 22.98
CA GLN A 62 -18.31 28.74 21.86
C GLN A 62 -17.22 28.74 20.77
N PHE A 63 -15.98 28.33 21.08
CA PHE A 63 -14.88 28.27 20.09
C PHE A 63 -14.00 27.00 20.22
N GLY A 64 -14.36 26.08 21.12
CA GLY A 64 -13.61 24.86 21.45
C GLY A 64 -13.94 23.63 20.58
N HIS A 65 -14.46 23.80 19.37
CA HIS A 65 -14.96 22.69 18.54
C HIS A 65 -13.95 22.15 17.52
N LEU A 66 -12.90 22.92 17.21
CA LEU A 66 -11.93 22.49 16.21
C LEU A 66 -10.97 21.47 16.86
N PRO A 67 -10.78 20.28 16.26
CA PRO A 67 -9.81 19.33 16.76
C PRO A 67 -8.42 19.96 16.71
N THR A 68 -7.66 19.87 17.80
CA THR A 68 -6.28 20.36 17.89
C THR A 68 -5.29 19.21 17.92
N ARG A 69 -4.09 19.43 17.38
CA ARG A 69 -3.01 18.44 17.40
C ARG A 69 -1.66 19.11 17.55
N GLY A 70 -0.85 18.67 18.50
CA GLY A 70 0.52 19.15 18.64
C GLY A 70 1.42 18.69 17.49
N CYS A 71 2.28 19.59 17.06
CA CYS A 71 3.31 19.38 16.06
C CYS A 71 4.62 19.92 16.63
N HIS A 72 5.61 19.05 16.82
CA HIS A 72 6.91 19.43 17.34
C HIS A 72 7.96 19.38 16.24
N LEU A 73 8.64 20.50 16.01
CA LEU A 73 9.73 20.58 15.05
C LEU A 73 11.07 20.32 15.74
N THR A 74 11.87 19.45 15.13
CA THR A 74 13.22 19.18 15.60
C THR A 74 14.22 19.30 14.46
N ARG A 75 15.41 19.86 14.74
CA ARG A 75 16.53 19.84 13.80
C ARG A 75 17.45 18.65 14.11
N GLY A 76 17.43 17.66 13.22
CA GLY A 76 18.43 16.61 13.15
C GLY A 76 19.49 16.95 12.08
N ASN A 77 19.76 15.99 11.19
CA ASN A 77 20.49 16.27 9.94
C ASN A 77 19.63 17.04 8.92
N SER A 78 18.32 17.01 9.11
CA SER A 78 17.30 17.74 8.35
C SER A 78 16.22 18.22 9.33
N LEU A 79 15.37 19.13 8.87
CA LEU A 79 14.19 19.55 9.61
C LEU A 79 13.18 18.41 9.62
N GLU A 80 12.74 17.99 10.81
CA GLU A 80 11.77 16.92 11.01
C GLU A 80 10.54 17.44 11.77
N VAL A 81 9.36 16.98 11.34
CA VAL A 81 8.08 17.19 12.03
C VAL A 81 7.71 15.92 12.79
N LYS A 82 7.31 16.07 14.05
CA LYS A 82 6.73 15.00 14.86
C LYS A 82 5.35 15.41 15.34
N PHE A 83 4.34 14.63 15.01
CA PHE A 83 2.98 14.89 15.46
C PHE A 83 2.67 14.15 16.77
N GLU A 84 1.93 14.80 17.65
CA GLU A 84 1.31 14.14 18.80
C GLU A 84 0.31 13.08 18.31
N GLY A 85 0.17 11.97 19.03
CA GLY A 85 -0.71 10.86 18.60
C GLY A 85 -0.08 9.86 17.61
N GLY A 86 1.21 10.00 17.28
CA GLY A 86 1.97 9.04 16.49
C GLY A 86 2.00 9.35 14.99
N ASP A 87 2.20 8.30 14.17
CA ASP A 87 2.53 8.42 12.75
C ASP A 87 1.33 8.74 11.84
N SER A 88 0.10 8.76 12.38
CA SER A 88 -1.09 9.13 11.58
C SER A 88 -0.94 10.57 11.07
N PRO A 89 -1.26 10.87 9.80
CA PRO A 89 -1.23 12.24 9.30
C PRO A 89 -2.28 13.11 10.03
N PRO A 90 -2.06 14.42 10.21
CA PRO A 90 -3.12 15.33 10.67
C PRO A 90 -4.25 15.40 9.64
N HIS A 91 -5.44 15.84 10.07
CA HIS A 91 -6.64 15.83 9.24
C HIS A 91 -7.10 17.24 8.87
N VAL A 92 -7.75 17.39 7.70
CA VAL A 92 -8.48 18.61 7.34
C VAL A 92 -9.49 18.94 8.45
N GLY A 93 -9.55 20.21 8.83
CA GLY A 93 -10.32 20.70 9.96
C GLY A 93 -9.51 20.79 11.26
N THR A 94 -8.32 20.18 11.33
CA THR A 94 -7.46 20.19 12.53
C THR A 94 -6.65 21.48 12.63
N VAL A 95 -6.51 22.02 13.84
CA VAL A 95 -5.56 23.07 14.16
C VAL A 95 -4.25 22.43 14.63
N LEU A 96 -3.17 22.67 13.90
CA LEU A 96 -1.82 22.27 14.29
C LEU A 96 -1.22 23.28 15.25
N HIS A 97 -0.84 22.86 16.45
CA HIS A 97 -0.03 23.66 17.35
C HIS A 97 1.44 23.32 17.15
N ILE A 98 2.12 24.14 16.35
CA ILE A 98 3.51 23.99 15.95
C ILE A 98 4.42 24.60 17.03
N THR A 99 5.32 23.79 17.58
CA THR A 99 6.30 24.19 18.60
C THR A 99 7.74 23.99 18.08
N GLY A 100 8.69 24.72 18.67
CA GLY A 100 10.11 24.67 18.29
C GLY A 100 10.51 25.58 17.13
N LEU A 101 9.57 26.31 16.52
CA LEU A 101 9.86 27.28 15.46
C LEU A 101 10.89 28.37 15.88
N PRO A 102 10.79 29.00 17.07
CA PRO A 102 11.71 30.06 17.47
C PRO A 102 13.17 29.60 17.62
N ASP A 103 13.36 28.33 18.01
CA ASP A 103 14.68 27.73 18.17
C ASP A 103 15.34 27.45 16.80
N LEU A 104 14.53 27.36 15.75
CA LEU A 104 14.96 26.96 14.42
C LEU A 104 15.25 28.16 13.51
N GLY A 105 14.41 29.20 13.54
CA GLY A 105 14.52 30.33 12.62
C GLY A 105 13.64 31.52 12.99
N LYS A 106 13.90 32.67 12.35
CA LYS A 106 13.12 33.90 12.56
C LYS A 106 11.96 34.07 11.59
N GLU A 107 12.01 33.39 10.45
CA GLU A 107 10.98 33.42 9.42
C GLU A 107 10.57 31.99 9.11
N ALA A 108 9.26 31.75 9.06
CA ALA A 108 8.70 30.47 8.66
C ALA A 108 7.51 30.70 7.72
N GLY A 109 7.21 29.71 6.90
CA GLY A 109 6.05 29.72 6.03
C GLY A 109 5.61 28.31 5.70
N ILE A 110 4.32 28.14 5.41
CA ILE A 110 3.76 26.88 4.96
C ILE A 110 3.30 27.02 3.51
N VAL A 111 3.75 26.11 2.65
CA VAL A 111 3.27 25.97 1.28
C VAL A 111 2.12 24.99 1.30
N LEU A 112 1.00 25.44 0.77
CA LEU A 112 -0.21 24.65 0.63
C LEU A 112 -0.10 23.70 -0.56
N PRO A 113 -0.95 22.65 -0.61
CA PRO A 113 -1.11 21.79 -1.78
C PRO A 113 -1.44 22.56 -3.07
N THR A 114 -2.04 23.74 -2.95
CA THR A 114 -2.35 24.65 -4.06
C THR A 114 -1.11 25.37 -4.62
N GLY A 115 0.04 25.27 -3.95
CA GLY A 115 1.26 26.02 -4.25
C GLY A 115 1.32 27.42 -3.61
N GLU A 116 0.22 27.88 -3.02
CA GLU A 116 0.18 29.13 -2.26
C GLU A 116 1.12 29.03 -1.04
N VAL A 117 1.90 30.09 -0.79
CA VAL A 117 2.83 30.16 0.34
C VAL A 117 2.29 31.13 1.37
N LEU A 118 2.02 30.64 2.57
CA LEU A 118 1.53 31.42 3.69
C LEU A 118 2.66 31.64 4.69
N ALA A 119 3.01 32.89 4.98
CA ALA A 119 3.94 33.20 6.07
C ALA A 119 3.33 32.81 7.43
N LEU A 120 4.14 32.24 8.32
CA LEU A 120 3.77 31.88 9.68
C LEU A 120 4.40 32.85 10.67
N GLN A 121 3.64 33.31 11.66
CA GLN A 121 4.21 34.02 12.81
C GLN A 121 5.04 33.04 13.61
N VAL A 122 6.30 33.40 13.85
CA VAL A 122 7.17 32.60 14.71
C VAL A 122 6.90 32.98 16.17
N ALA A 123 6.28 32.06 16.91
CA ALA A 123 6.05 32.15 18.35
C ALA A 123 6.41 30.82 19.03
N GLU A 124 6.51 30.79 20.36
CA GLU A 124 6.77 29.55 21.14
C GLU A 124 5.81 28.42 20.75
N GLN A 125 4.55 28.79 20.51
CA GLN A 125 3.51 27.95 19.94
C GLN A 125 2.81 28.74 18.84
N THR A 126 2.80 28.18 17.63
CA THR A 126 2.15 28.76 16.44
C THR A 126 1.00 27.88 16.02
N SER A 127 -0.20 28.41 15.86
CA SER A 127 -1.32 27.62 15.37
C SER A 127 -1.47 27.73 13.87
N PHE A 128 -1.93 26.65 13.25
CA PHE A 128 -2.26 26.64 11.84
C PHE A 128 -3.44 25.71 11.55
N TRP A 129 -4.52 26.24 10.99
CA TRP A 129 -5.72 25.48 10.64
C TRP A 129 -5.60 24.87 9.25
N LEU A 130 -5.64 23.53 9.23
CA LEU A 130 -5.53 22.73 8.03
C LEU A 130 -6.86 22.69 7.29
N GLN A 131 -6.98 23.50 6.24
CA GLN A 131 -8.18 23.52 5.39
C GLN A 131 -8.03 22.68 4.13
N ASP A 132 -6.80 22.46 3.68
CA ASP A 132 -6.52 21.77 2.43
C ASP A 132 -6.06 20.36 2.73
N PHE A 133 -6.54 19.40 1.94
CA PHE A 133 -5.97 18.08 1.91
C PHE A 133 -4.68 18.09 1.09
N GLY A 134 -3.74 17.24 1.47
CA GLY A 134 -2.61 16.90 0.64
C GLY A 134 -1.30 17.32 1.29
N MET A 135 -0.28 17.41 0.45
CA MET A 135 1.08 17.64 0.91
C MET A 135 1.31 19.11 1.23
N HIS A 136 1.75 19.38 2.47
CA HIS A 136 2.16 20.71 2.91
C HIS A 136 3.68 20.76 3.06
N GLU A 137 4.29 21.88 2.70
CA GLU A 137 5.72 22.14 2.91
C GLU A 137 5.90 23.21 3.98
N LEU A 138 6.44 22.86 5.13
CA LEU A 138 6.93 23.84 6.09
C LEU A 138 8.33 24.30 5.68
N ARG A 139 8.50 25.61 5.48
CA ARG A 139 9.77 26.30 5.22
C ARG A 139 10.19 27.06 6.46
N VAL A 140 11.44 26.91 6.89
CA VAL A 140 12.01 27.66 8.01
C VAL A 140 13.33 28.26 7.55
N LYS A 141 13.51 29.58 7.75
CA LYS A 141 14.74 30.29 7.38
C LYS A 141 15.74 30.29 8.54
N THR A 142 16.92 29.73 8.29
CA THR A 142 17.93 29.38 9.29
C THR A 142 19.24 30.08 8.90
N GLY A 143 19.31 31.38 9.19
CA GLY A 143 20.36 32.25 8.65
C GLY A 143 20.07 32.61 7.19
N GLU A 144 20.97 32.25 6.27
CA GLU A 144 20.79 32.43 4.83
C GLU A 144 20.14 31.21 4.14
N GLU A 145 20.04 30.09 4.83
CA GLU A 145 19.45 28.87 4.29
C GLU A 145 17.97 28.75 4.61
N VAL A 146 17.24 28.03 3.76
CA VAL A 146 15.83 27.67 3.99
C VAL A 146 15.77 26.16 4.15
N GLU A 147 15.54 25.73 5.38
CA GLU A 147 15.23 24.35 5.72
C GLU A 147 13.77 24.06 5.41
N ARG A 148 13.48 22.80 5.07
CA ARG A 148 12.15 22.37 4.60
C ARG A 148 11.78 21.06 5.27
N CYS A 149 10.51 20.93 5.60
CA CYS A 149 9.92 19.67 6.05
C CYS A 149 8.56 19.52 5.40
N TRP A 150 8.23 18.30 5.00
CA TRP A 150 6.96 18.00 4.34
C TRP A 150 6.11 17.12 5.22
N PHE A 151 4.80 17.32 5.14
CA PHE A 151 3.86 16.43 5.81
C PHE A 151 2.55 16.33 5.04
N MET A 152 1.97 15.14 5.05
CA MET A 152 0.67 14.89 4.45
C MET A 152 -0.44 15.28 5.42
N VAL A 153 -1.48 15.93 4.91
CA VAL A 153 -2.74 16.17 5.62
C VAL A 153 -3.80 15.27 5.00
N SER A 154 -4.41 14.40 5.81
CA SER A 154 -5.51 13.53 5.40
C SER A 154 -6.86 14.25 5.46
N SER A 155 -7.89 13.69 4.85
CA SER A 155 -9.26 14.19 4.92
C SER A 155 -10.21 13.07 5.33
N PRO A 156 -11.43 13.38 5.79
CA PRO A 156 -12.44 12.35 6.04
C PRO A 156 -12.70 11.44 4.83
N LEU A 157 -12.62 12.00 3.62
CA LEU A 157 -12.69 11.21 2.37
C LEU A 157 -11.47 10.29 2.21
N GLY A 158 -10.25 10.79 2.46
CA GLY A 158 -9.04 9.98 2.37
C GLY A 158 -9.03 8.81 3.36
N GLU A 159 -9.44 9.04 4.61
CA GLU A 159 -9.60 7.98 5.61
C GLU A 159 -10.67 6.96 5.23
N TYR A 160 -11.78 7.44 4.67
CA TYR A 160 -12.85 6.61 4.15
C TYR A 160 -12.37 5.73 2.99
N GLY A 161 -11.67 6.30 2.01
CA GLY A 161 -11.06 5.58 0.90
C GLY A 161 -10.06 4.52 1.38
N GLU A 162 -9.16 4.88 2.30
CA GLU A 162 -8.19 3.94 2.90
C GLU A 162 -8.89 2.80 3.65
N ALA A 163 -9.92 3.10 4.44
CA ALA A 163 -10.69 2.10 5.15
C ALA A 163 -11.43 1.15 4.20
N LEU A 164 -11.90 1.65 3.05
CA LEU A 164 -12.55 0.84 2.03
C LEU A 164 -11.56 -0.08 1.32
N ASP A 165 -10.37 0.40 0.96
CA ASP A 165 -9.30 -0.43 0.39
C ASP A 165 -8.85 -1.52 1.39
N LEU A 166 -8.63 -1.16 2.67
CA LEU A 166 -8.28 -2.13 3.72
C LEU A 166 -9.36 -3.19 3.93
N PHE A 167 -10.64 -2.79 3.84
CA PHE A 167 -11.73 -3.74 3.88
C PHE A 167 -11.73 -4.66 2.65
N ASN A 168 -11.55 -4.12 1.44
CA ASN A 168 -11.50 -4.92 0.21
C ASN A 168 -10.36 -5.95 0.26
N ASP A 169 -9.17 -5.54 0.70
CA ASP A 169 -8.04 -6.44 0.93
C ASP A 169 -8.37 -7.56 1.93
N ALA A 170 -8.94 -7.18 3.08
CA ALA A 170 -9.32 -8.14 4.10
C ALA A 170 -10.42 -9.09 3.63
N TYR A 171 -11.36 -8.61 2.82
CA TYR A 171 -12.50 -9.36 2.30
C TYR A 171 -12.09 -10.38 1.24
N ASP A 172 -11.23 -9.98 0.31
CA ASP A 172 -10.71 -10.83 -0.76
C ASP A 172 -9.85 -11.98 -0.18
N TRP A 173 -9.03 -11.66 0.82
CA TRP A 173 -8.06 -12.59 1.41
C TRP A 173 -8.44 -13.10 2.81
N VAL A 174 -9.73 -13.08 3.14
CA VAL A 174 -10.21 -13.50 4.49
C VAL A 174 -10.01 -14.99 4.74
N TRP A 175 -10.03 -15.82 3.70
CA TRP A 175 -10.17 -17.27 3.86
C TRP A 175 -8.84 -17.94 4.25
N ASP A 176 -8.87 -18.64 5.38
CA ASP A 176 -7.81 -19.51 5.91
C ASP A 176 -8.37 -20.86 6.42
N GLY A 177 -9.60 -21.16 5.99
CA GLY A 177 -10.47 -22.18 6.55
C GLY A 177 -10.25 -23.61 6.03
N THR A 178 -11.08 -24.54 6.49
CA THR A 178 -11.15 -25.88 5.90
C THR A 178 -12.13 -25.90 4.75
N TRP A 179 -11.83 -26.69 3.72
CA TRP A 179 -12.72 -26.87 2.57
C TRP A 179 -13.96 -27.68 2.99
N THR A 180 -15.17 -27.14 2.78
CA THR A 180 -16.44 -27.77 3.19
C THR A 180 -17.31 -28.16 1.98
N PRO A 181 -18.18 -29.18 2.11
CA PRO A 181 -19.13 -29.54 1.05
C PRO A 181 -20.05 -28.38 0.64
N GLU A 182 -20.45 -27.55 1.59
CA GLU A 182 -21.30 -26.38 1.34
C GLU A 182 -20.58 -25.33 0.49
N LEU A 183 -19.27 -25.14 0.73
CA LEU A 183 -18.45 -24.24 -0.09
C LEU A 183 -18.33 -24.79 -1.52
N GLU A 184 -18.05 -26.09 -1.69
CA GLU A 184 -17.99 -26.72 -3.01
C GLU A 184 -19.30 -26.56 -3.80
N GLU A 185 -20.43 -26.88 -3.18
CA GLU A 185 -21.74 -26.78 -3.80
C GLU A 185 -22.06 -25.32 -4.18
N SER A 186 -21.73 -24.37 -3.32
CA SER A 186 -21.94 -22.94 -3.61
C SER A 186 -21.08 -22.43 -4.77
N ILE A 187 -19.84 -22.94 -4.94
CA ILE A 187 -18.99 -22.59 -6.08
C ILE A 187 -19.60 -23.15 -7.38
N LEU A 188 -20.08 -24.41 -7.36
CA LEU A 188 -20.74 -25.00 -8.53
C LEU A 188 -22.00 -24.22 -8.93
N HIS A 189 -22.83 -23.85 -7.95
CA HIS A 189 -24.01 -23.02 -8.20
C HIS A 189 -23.64 -21.63 -8.74
N LEU A 190 -22.54 -21.05 -8.27
CA LEU A 190 -22.06 -19.76 -8.77
C LEU A 190 -21.59 -19.84 -10.23
N ILE A 191 -20.89 -20.91 -10.63
CA ILE A 191 -20.49 -21.13 -12.03
C ILE A 191 -21.73 -21.26 -12.93
N VAL A 192 -22.72 -22.05 -12.51
CA VAL A 192 -23.98 -22.22 -13.26
C VAL A 192 -24.75 -20.91 -13.34
N GLY A 193 -24.86 -20.19 -12.22
CA GLY A 193 -25.53 -18.90 -12.17
C GLY A 193 -24.84 -17.86 -13.06
N LEU A 194 -23.52 -17.94 -13.21
CA LEU A 194 -22.75 -17.09 -14.11
C LEU A 194 -23.10 -17.37 -15.58
N ASP A 195 -23.16 -18.64 -15.98
CA ASP A 195 -23.55 -19.04 -17.33
C ASP A 195 -24.99 -18.59 -17.66
N ASP A 196 -25.93 -18.79 -16.74
CA ASP A 196 -27.32 -18.34 -16.87
C ASP A 196 -27.43 -16.81 -17.00
N CYS A 197 -26.64 -16.07 -16.22
CA CYS A 197 -26.56 -14.62 -16.29
C CYS A 197 -26.11 -14.16 -17.68
N PHE A 198 -25.07 -14.77 -18.25
CA PHE A 198 -24.59 -14.44 -19.58
C PHE A 198 -25.52 -14.88 -20.70
N ALA A 199 -26.17 -16.04 -20.58
CA ALA A 199 -27.20 -16.47 -21.52
C ALA A 199 -28.37 -15.47 -21.56
N SER A 200 -28.78 -14.98 -20.38
CA SER A 200 -29.78 -13.92 -20.25
C SER A 200 -29.32 -12.61 -20.90
N LEU A 201 -28.08 -12.17 -20.65
CA LEU A 201 -27.53 -10.97 -21.28
C LEU A 201 -27.45 -11.08 -22.81
N ALA A 202 -27.02 -12.22 -23.33
CA ALA A 202 -26.96 -12.46 -24.78
C ALA A 202 -28.35 -12.45 -25.43
N SER A 203 -29.38 -12.93 -24.73
CA SER A 203 -30.76 -12.94 -25.24
C SER A 203 -31.39 -11.54 -25.38
N LYS A 204 -30.84 -10.52 -24.72
CA LYS A 204 -31.40 -9.15 -24.69
C LYS A 204 -31.04 -8.29 -25.92
N GLY A 205 -30.25 -8.81 -26.87
CA GLY A 205 -30.27 -8.43 -28.31
C GLY A 205 -30.10 -6.96 -28.72
N ALA A 206 -29.48 -6.09 -27.91
CA ALA A 206 -29.30 -4.67 -28.24
C ALA A 206 -27.86 -4.39 -28.69
N PHE A 207 -27.64 -3.40 -29.58
CA PHE A 207 -26.29 -2.98 -29.99
C PHE A 207 -25.37 -2.63 -28.79
N MET A 208 -25.94 -2.03 -27.74
CA MET A 208 -25.20 -1.77 -26.49
C MET A 208 -24.89 -3.03 -25.67
N SER A 209 -25.64 -4.13 -25.83
CA SER A 209 -25.35 -5.37 -25.10
C SER A 209 -24.06 -6.03 -25.60
N GLU A 210 -23.68 -5.92 -26.87
CA GLU A 210 -22.42 -6.50 -27.36
C GLU A 210 -21.19 -5.80 -26.75
N ALA A 211 -21.17 -4.48 -26.76
CA ALA A 211 -20.08 -3.70 -26.16
C ALA A 211 -19.97 -3.97 -24.66
N LEU A 212 -21.09 -4.00 -23.93
CA LEU A 212 -21.07 -4.25 -22.50
C LEU A 212 -20.76 -5.72 -22.15
N VAL A 213 -21.23 -6.69 -22.93
CA VAL A 213 -20.87 -8.12 -22.79
C VAL A 213 -19.37 -8.30 -23.02
N SER A 214 -18.76 -7.54 -23.95
CA SER A 214 -17.31 -7.57 -24.14
C SER A 214 -16.55 -7.10 -22.88
N THR A 215 -17.07 -6.10 -22.16
CA THR A 215 -16.51 -5.61 -20.89
C THR A 215 -16.61 -6.66 -19.78
N LEU A 216 -17.67 -7.47 -19.77
CA LEU A 216 -17.87 -8.55 -18.80
C LEU A 216 -17.16 -9.86 -19.15
N ALA A 217 -16.78 -10.07 -20.42
CA ALA A 217 -16.19 -11.33 -20.88
C ALA A 217 -14.88 -11.68 -20.16
N ALA A 218 -13.98 -10.70 -19.98
CA ALA A 218 -12.72 -10.94 -19.27
C ALA A 218 -12.92 -11.22 -17.76
N PRO A 219 -13.71 -10.42 -17.00
CA PRO A 219 -14.10 -10.78 -15.63
C PRO A 219 -14.72 -12.17 -15.51
N ARG A 220 -15.62 -12.56 -16.43
CA ARG A 220 -16.24 -13.89 -16.48
C ARG A 220 -15.20 -14.99 -16.60
N LYS A 221 -14.35 -14.94 -17.62
CA LYS A 221 -13.32 -15.96 -17.86
C LYS A 221 -12.37 -16.10 -16.67
N ARG A 222 -11.98 -14.98 -16.05
CA ARG A 222 -11.16 -14.99 -14.83
C ARG A 222 -11.89 -15.65 -13.68
N MET A 223 -13.15 -15.31 -13.46
CA MET A 223 -13.97 -15.92 -12.41
C MET A 223 -14.13 -17.43 -12.64
N GLU A 224 -14.46 -17.88 -13.85
CA GLU A 224 -14.54 -19.30 -14.21
C GLU A 224 -13.21 -20.03 -13.97
N LYS A 225 -12.10 -19.45 -14.45
CA LYS A 225 -10.75 -20.01 -14.25
C LYS A 225 -10.44 -20.20 -12.77
N TYR A 226 -10.69 -19.16 -11.95
CA TYR A 226 -10.35 -19.18 -10.54
C TYR A 226 -11.28 -20.07 -9.71
N LEU A 227 -12.58 -20.08 -9.99
CA LEU A 227 -13.54 -20.98 -9.34
C LEU A 227 -13.24 -22.45 -9.69
N SER A 228 -12.93 -22.75 -10.95
CA SER A 228 -12.56 -24.10 -11.38
C SER A 228 -11.28 -24.56 -10.71
N ARG A 229 -10.24 -23.71 -10.69
CA ARG A 229 -8.98 -24.01 -10.00
C ARG A 229 -9.18 -24.20 -8.50
N ALA A 230 -10.02 -23.38 -7.87
CA ALA A 230 -10.35 -23.52 -6.46
C ALA A 230 -11.03 -24.88 -6.18
N LEU A 231 -11.97 -25.32 -7.02
CA LEU A 231 -12.61 -26.64 -6.91
C LEU A 231 -11.65 -27.82 -7.15
N GLU A 232 -10.77 -27.72 -8.14
CA GLU A 232 -9.87 -28.81 -8.54
C GLU A 232 -8.70 -29.02 -7.58
N SER A 233 -8.16 -27.91 -7.04
CA SER A 233 -6.90 -27.93 -6.29
C SER A 233 -7.03 -27.44 -4.85
N GLN A 234 -8.23 -27.00 -4.43
CA GLN A 234 -8.48 -26.38 -3.13
C GLN A 234 -7.50 -25.22 -2.87
N ASP A 235 -7.15 -24.48 -3.94
CA ASP A 235 -6.16 -23.41 -3.91
C ASP A 235 -6.76 -22.16 -3.22
N PRO A 236 -6.26 -21.78 -2.03
CA PRO A 236 -6.75 -20.61 -1.29
C PRO A 236 -6.60 -19.31 -2.10
N LEU A 237 -5.56 -19.23 -2.94
CA LEU A 237 -5.27 -18.06 -3.75
C LEU A 237 -6.28 -17.92 -4.88
N ALA A 238 -6.66 -19.04 -5.49
CA ALA A 238 -7.68 -19.06 -6.51
C ALA A 238 -9.03 -18.60 -5.93
N LEU A 239 -9.37 -19.03 -4.70
CA LEU A 239 -10.59 -18.59 -4.03
C LEU A 239 -10.61 -17.08 -3.77
N GLY A 240 -9.52 -16.49 -3.26
CA GLY A 240 -9.45 -15.03 -3.06
C GLY A 240 -9.52 -14.23 -4.37
N ARG A 241 -8.86 -14.72 -5.43
CA ARG A 241 -8.95 -14.12 -6.77
C ARG A 241 -10.35 -14.23 -7.38
N ALA A 242 -11.09 -15.30 -7.08
CA ALA A 242 -12.48 -15.43 -7.49
C ALA A 242 -13.35 -14.36 -6.82
N VAL A 243 -13.19 -14.11 -5.51
CA VAL A 243 -13.91 -13.04 -4.78
C VAL A 243 -13.66 -11.67 -5.39
N SER A 244 -12.40 -11.33 -5.66
CA SER A 244 -12.03 -10.09 -6.34
C SER A 244 -12.69 -9.98 -7.73
N SER A 245 -12.76 -11.10 -8.48
CA SER A 245 -13.42 -11.16 -9.78
C SER A 245 -14.95 -11.01 -9.68
N ILE A 246 -15.58 -11.57 -8.64
CA ILE A 246 -17.01 -11.39 -8.34
C ILE A 246 -17.30 -9.93 -8.02
N ARG A 247 -16.44 -9.26 -7.24
CA ARG A 247 -16.57 -7.83 -6.94
C ARG A 247 -16.51 -6.99 -8.21
N ALA A 248 -15.48 -7.20 -9.03
CA ALA A 248 -15.32 -6.50 -10.31
C ALA A 248 -16.51 -6.77 -11.26
N PHE A 249 -17.01 -8.00 -11.30
CA PHE A 249 -18.20 -8.36 -12.07
C PHE A 249 -19.45 -7.67 -11.53
N THR A 250 -19.67 -7.64 -10.22
CA THR A 250 -20.80 -6.96 -9.56
C THR A 250 -20.78 -5.46 -9.85
N LEU A 251 -19.60 -4.83 -9.81
CA LEU A 251 -19.42 -3.44 -10.19
C LEU A 251 -19.81 -3.20 -11.66
N ALA A 252 -19.27 -4.01 -12.57
CA ALA A 252 -19.56 -3.88 -13.99
C ALA A 252 -21.04 -4.20 -14.32
N GLN A 253 -21.67 -5.12 -13.60
CA GLN A 253 -23.09 -5.44 -13.75
C GLN A 253 -24.00 -4.32 -13.21
N SER A 254 -23.58 -3.59 -12.18
CA SER A 254 -24.34 -2.43 -11.68
C SER A 254 -24.53 -1.34 -12.75
N LEU A 255 -23.63 -1.27 -13.75
CA LEU A 255 -23.81 -0.42 -14.94
C LEU A 255 -25.01 -0.85 -15.77
N PHE A 256 -25.18 -2.15 -15.99
CA PHE A 256 -26.32 -2.68 -16.74
C PHE A 256 -27.63 -2.36 -16.04
N ASP A 257 -27.67 -2.44 -14.72
CA ASP A 257 -28.89 -2.14 -13.97
C ASP A 257 -29.29 -0.67 -14.08
N MET A 258 -28.33 0.25 -14.15
CA MET A 258 -28.61 1.67 -14.32
C MET A 258 -29.13 2.00 -15.73
N PHE A 259 -28.59 1.35 -16.77
CA PHE A 259 -29.11 1.52 -18.14
C PHE A 259 -30.34 0.64 -18.43
N GLY A 260 -30.62 -0.36 -17.58
CA GLY A 260 -31.69 -1.33 -17.74
C GLY A 260 -33.06 -0.69 -17.96
N PRO A 261 -33.50 0.29 -17.14
CA PRO A 261 -34.77 1.00 -17.33
C PRO A 261 -34.86 1.73 -18.67
N LEU A 262 -33.76 2.32 -19.14
CA LEU A 262 -33.68 2.98 -20.45
C LEU A 262 -33.72 1.97 -21.61
N MET A 263 -33.29 0.74 -21.37
CA MET A 263 -33.24 -0.35 -22.35
C MET A 263 -34.39 -1.36 -22.22
N GLY A 264 -35.40 -1.07 -21.40
CA GLY A 264 -36.54 -1.97 -21.18
C GLY A 264 -36.20 -3.28 -20.47
N ALA A 265 -35.01 -3.39 -19.85
CA ALA A 265 -34.59 -4.58 -19.12
C ALA A 265 -35.18 -4.56 -17.70
N GLY A 266 -36.04 -5.54 -17.40
CA GLY A 266 -36.63 -5.75 -16.08
C GLY A 266 -35.68 -6.43 -15.08
N GLN A 267 -35.85 -6.06 -13.80
CA GLN A 267 -35.16 -6.46 -12.57
C GLN A 267 -33.66 -6.13 -12.48
N GLY A 268 -33.28 -5.38 -11.44
CA GLY A 268 -31.89 -5.11 -11.08
C GLY A 268 -31.21 -6.32 -10.42
N LEU A 269 -29.88 -6.28 -10.31
CA LEU A 269 -29.00 -7.35 -9.84
C LEU A 269 -29.43 -7.96 -8.50
N GLN A 270 -29.93 -7.15 -7.56
CA GLN A 270 -30.43 -7.63 -6.26
C GLN A 270 -31.51 -8.69 -6.38
N GLY A 271 -32.34 -8.63 -7.44
CA GLY A 271 -33.39 -9.60 -7.70
C GLY A 271 -32.96 -10.78 -8.58
N SER A 272 -31.71 -10.80 -9.05
CA SER A 272 -31.25 -11.85 -9.98
C SER A 272 -30.92 -13.16 -9.25
N SER A 273 -31.19 -14.28 -9.93
CA SER A 273 -30.78 -15.61 -9.46
C SER A 273 -29.27 -15.68 -9.26
N PHE A 274 -28.48 -15.08 -10.16
CA PHE A 274 -27.03 -14.99 -10.05
C PHE A 274 -26.60 -14.34 -8.72
N TYR A 275 -27.16 -13.20 -8.36
CA TYR A 275 -26.78 -12.53 -7.10
C TYR A 275 -27.11 -13.38 -5.87
N SER A 276 -28.21 -14.14 -5.89
CA SER A 276 -28.50 -15.10 -4.82
C SER A 276 -27.43 -16.19 -4.69
N THR A 277 -26.84 -16.65 -5.80
CA THR A 277 -25.71 -17.60 -5.78
C THR A 277 -24.43 -16.97 -5.22
N VAL A 278 -24.18 -15.68 -5.51
CA VAL A 278 -23.06 -14.92 -4.91
C VAL A 278 -23.22 -14.84 -3.38
N VAL A 279 -24.40 -14.50 -2.89
CA VAL A 279 -24.68 -14.43 -1.44
C VAL A 279 -24.53 -15.81 -0.77
N ALA A 280 -25.01 -16.87 -1.42
CA ALA A 280 -24.84 -18.24 -0.92
C ALA A 280 -23.37 -18.66 -0.86
N PHE A 281 -22.58 -18.32 -1.89
CA PHE A 281 -21.14 -18.54 -1.92
C PHE A 281 -20.42 -17.80 -0.79
N GLU A 282 -20.68 -16.49 -0.62
CA GLU A 282 -20.06 -15.70 0.42
C GLU A 282 -20.41 -16.20 1.82
N LYS A 283 -21.65 -16.64 2.03
CA LYS A 283 -22.06 -17.28 3.29
C LYS A 283 -21.25 -18.54 3.56
N ALA A 284 -21.17 -19.46 2.61
CA ALA A 284 -20.44 -20.71 2.77
C ALA A 284 -18.93 -20.46 2.99
N ARG A 285 -18.34 -19.54 2.23
CA ARG A 285 -16.93 -19.15 2.35
C ARG A 285 -16.61 -18.58 3.73
N LEU A 286 -17.43 -17.66 4.22
CA LEU A 286 -17.23 -17.04 5.53
C LEU A 286 -17.45 -18.04 6.65
N GLN A 287 -18.46 -18.91 6.57
CA GLN A 287 -18.69 -19.98 7.55
C GLN A 287 -17.51 -20.97 7.63
N ALA A 288 -16.85 -21.24 6.51
CA ALA A 288 -15.67 -22.09 6.46
C ALA A 288 -14.40 -21.41 7.00
N THR A 289 -14.36 -20.07 7.07
CA THR A 289 -13.20 -19.27 7.49
C THR A 289 -12.99 -19.31 9.01
N SER A 290 -11.74 -19.20 9.48
CA SER A 290 -11.45 -19.18 10.92
C SER A 290 -12.10 -17.99 11.64
N SER A 291 -12.43 -18.17 12.91
CA SER A 291 -13.02 -17.11 13.74
C SER A 291 -12.10 -15.89 13.86
N GLY A 292 -10.78 -16.08 13.87
CA GLY A 292 -9.81 -15.00 13.91
C GLY A 292 -9.87 -14.10 12.67
N LYS A 293 -9.96 -14.71 11.49
CA LYS A 293 -10.10 -13.97 10.22
C LYS A 293 -11.47 -13.32 10.06
N GLN A 294 -12.55 -13.97 10.50
CA GLN A 294 -13.88 -13.35 10.55
C GLN A 294 -13.89 -12.11 11.46
N GLN A 295 -13.25 -12.18 12.63
CA GLN A 295 -13.13 -11.04 13.55
C GLN A 295 -12.30 -9.90 12.96
N ASP A 296 -11.21 -10.22 12.25
CA ASP A 296 -10.42 -9.22 11.53
C ASP A 296 -11.25 -8.52 10.45
N LEU A 297 -11.99 -9.28 9.63
CA LEU A 297 -12.90 -8.72 8.62
C LEU A 297 -13.97 -7.82 9.26
N LYS A 298 -14.62 -8.26 10.35
CA LYS A 298 -15.60 -7.44 11.08
C LYS A 298 -14.96 -6.18 11.69
N ARG A 299 -13.69 -6.25 12.12
CA ARG A 299 -12.94 -5.07 12.59
C ARG A 299 -12.70 -4.07 11.47
N GLN A 300 -12.26 -4.52 10.28
CA GLN A 300 -12.10 -3.63 9.12
C GLN A 300 -13.43 -3.04 8.67
N LEU A 301 -14.50 -3.84 8.67
CA LEU A 301 -15.84 -3.37 8.35
C LEU A 301 -16.33 -2.30 9.32
N ARG A 302 -16.07 -2.45 10.63
CA ARG A 302 -16.39 -1.43 11.63
C ARG A 302 -15.60 -0.15 11.40
N ARG A 303 -14.29 -0.26 11.08
CA ARG A 303 -13.45 0.91 10.72
C ARG A 303 -14.04 1.64 9.51
N LEU A 304 -14.45 0.89 8.48
CA LEU A 304 -15.09 1.44 7.28
C LEU A 304 -16.38 2.21 7.60
N VAL A 305 -17.25 1.67 8.45
CA VAL A 305 -18.49 2.38 8.86
C VAL A 305 -18.16 3.69 9.59
N LEU A 306 -17.20 3.67 10.52
CA LEU A 306 -16.83 4.87 11.28
C LEU A 306 -16.22 5.96 10.38
N ALA A 307 -15.35 5.56 9.44
CA ALA A 307 -14.77 6.48 8.47
C ALA A 307 -15.82 7.05 7.51
N ALA A 308 -16.78 6.22 7.06
CA ALA A 308 -17.89 6.66 6.24
C ALA A 308 -18.83 7.63 7.00
N ASP A 309 -19.13 7.36 8.28
CA ASP A 309 -19.91 8.27 9.13
C ASP A 309 -19.21 9.63 9.29
N ALA A 310 -17.89 9.65 9.49
CA ALA A 310 -17.09 10.88 9.55
C ALA A 310 -17.11 11.66 8.22
N HIS A 311 -16.97 10.95 7.09
CA HIS A 311 -17.06 11.56 5.76
C HIS A 311 -18.45 12.13 5.47
N VAL A 312 -19.52 11.43 5.85
CA VAL A 312 -20.89 11.94 5.70
C VAL A 312 -21.11 13.20 6.54
N ALA A 313 -20.57 13.27 7.75
CA ALA A 313 -20.62 14.49 8.55
C ALA A 313 -19.90 15.67 7.87
N ASP A 314 -18.73 15.44 7.25
CA ASP A 314 -18.00 16.43 6.44
C ASP A 314 -18.85 16.92 5.24
N LEU A 315 -19.55 15.99 4.56
CA LEU A 315 -20.44 16.32 3.45
C LEU A 315 -21.66 17.14 3.89
N TYR A 316 -22.28 16.80 5.02
CA TYR A 316 -23.37 17.61 5.60
C TYR A 316 -22.92 19.04 5.88
N ASN A 317 -21.74 19.22 6.48
CA ASN A 317 -21.20 20.53 6.83
C ASN A 317 -20.83 21.36 5.59
N SER A 318 -20.35 20.72 4.53
CA SER A 318 -19.98 21.40 3.27
C SER A 318 -21.15 21.64 2.32
N GLY A 319 -22.31 21.00 2.54
CA GLY A 319 -23.46 21.04 1.65
C GLY A 319 -23.28 20.25 0.34
N LYS A 320 -22.18 19.51 0.20
CA LYS A 320 -21.81 18.74 -1.02
C LYS A 320 -22.21 17.27 -0.90
N GLY A 321 -22.07 16.49 -1.99
CA GLY A 321 -22.23 15.03 -1.94
C GLY A 321 -23.61 14.50 -1.49
N GLN A 322 -24.69 15.27 -1.71
CA GLN A 322 -26.04 14.98 -1.19
C GLN A 322 -26.56 13.57 -1.54
N ASP A 323 -26.14 13.03 -2.68
CA ASP A 323 -26.57 11.71 -3.11
C ASP A 323 -25.86 10.58 -2.36
N PHE A 324 -24.58 10.73 -2.00
CA PHE A 324 -23.92 9.77 -1.12
C PHE A 324 -24.54 9.81 0.28
N ILE A 325 -24.81 11.01 0.80
CA ILE A 325 -25.54 11.21 2.05
C ILE A 325 -26.89 10.47 1.99
N ARG A 326 -27.68 10.70 0.94
CA ARG A 326 -29.00 10.06 0.76
C ARG A 326 -28.89 8.53 0.70
N ARG A 327 -27.91 7.98 -0.02
CA ARG A 327 -27.68 6.52 -0.07
C ARG A 327 -27.30 5.98 1.31
N TRP A 328 -26.33 6.61 1.97
CA TRP A 328 -25.83 6.21 3.28
C TRP A 328 -26.94 6.21 4.34
N SER A 329 -27.65 7.34 4.46
CA SER A 329 -28.76 7.52 5.40
C SER A 329 -30.04 6.79 4.96
N GLY A 330 -30.17 6.42 3.68
CA GLY A 330 -31.34 5.78 3.08
C GLY A 330 -31.41 4.26 3.23
N GLY A 331 -30.52 3.66 4.02
CA GLY A 331 -30.55 2.22 4.33
C GLY A 331 -29.20 1.53 4.18
N LEU A 332 -28.30 2.07 3.36
CA LEU A 332 -26.98 1.46 3.11
C LEU A 332 -26.17 1.30 4.41
N ARG A 333 -26.17 2.32 5.27
CA ARG A 333 -25.51 2.23 6.59
C ARG A 333 -26.09 1.11 7.44
N ALA A 334 -27.42 0.98 7.47
CA ALA A 334 -28.10 -0.04 8.27
C ALA A 334 -27.85 -1.45 7.73
N GLU A 335 -27.82 -1.61 6.41
CA GLU A 335 -27.48 -2.87 5.73
C GLU A 335 -26.05 -3.31 6.07
N ILE A 336 -25.07 -2.42 5.94
CA ILE A 336 -23.67 -2.71 6.29
C ILE A 336 -23.52 -2.96 7.80
N TRP A 337 -24.26 -2.24 8.64
CA TRP A 337 -24.26 -2.47 10.08
C TRP A 337 -24.82 -3.85 10.44
N ALA A 338 -25.89 -4.31 9.78
CA ALA A 338 -26.45 -5.63 9.99
C ALA A 338 -25.44 -6.76 9.67
N MET A 339 -24.53 -6.52 8.71
CA MET A 339 -23.42 -7.44 8.40
C MET A 339 -22.36 -7.53 9.51
N LEU A 340 -22.24 -6.52 10.39
CA LEU A 340 -21.40 -6.62 11.58
C LEU A 340 -22.02 -7.52 12.65
N GLU A 341 -23.35 -7.46 12.77
CA GLU A 341 -24.09 -8.19 13.79
C GLU A 341 -24.12 -9.67 13.43
N ASP A 342 -24.83 -10.10 12.40
CA ASP A 342 -24.87 -11.52 11.97
C ASP A 342 -25.28 -11.75 10.50
N ALA A 343 -25.49 -10.70 9.70
CA ALA A 343 -25.82 -10.86 8.29
C ALA A 343 -24.60 -11.28 7.45
N VAL A 344 -24.86 -11.91 6.30
CA VAL A 344 -23.81 -12.34 5.36
C VAL A 344 -23.15 -11.11 4.73
N ILE A 345 -21.83 -11.00 4.83
CA ILE A 345 -21.06 -9.95 4.16
C ILE A 345 -20.98 -10.28 2.66
N HIS A 346 -21.53 -9.42 1.81
CA HIS A 346 -21.61 -9.61 0.36
C HIS A 346 -21.22 -8.33 -0.40
N PRO A 347 -20.76 -8.40 -1.66
CA PRO A 347 -20.03 -7.30 -2.30
C PRO A 347 -20.88 -6.06 -2.67
N LEU A 348 -22.20 -6.20 -2.80
CA LEU A 348 -23.04 -5.15 -3.41
C LEU A 348 -23.10 -3.82 -2.62
N PRO A 349 -23.31 -3.78 -1.30
CA PRO A 349 -23.32 -2.52 -0.54
C PRO A 349 -22.02 -1.76 -0.67
N PHE A 350 -20.89 -2.46 -0.76
CA PHE A 350 -19.58 -1.86 -0.95
C PHE A 350 -19.37 -1.27 -2.36
N GLN A 351 -20.16 -1.70 -3.35
CA GLN A 351 -20.22 -1.01 -4.65
C GLN A 351 -21.04 0.27 -4.56
N GLN A 352 -22.14 0.26 -3.79
CA GLN A 352 -22.98 1.44 -3.58
C GLN A 352 -22.29 2.52 -2.74
N MET A 353 -21.25 2.14 -2.02
CA MET A 353 -20.34 3.04 -1.31
C MET A 353 -19.48 3.90 -2.27
N ARG A 354 -19.35 3.51 -3.54
CA ARG A 354 -18.50 4.23 -4.50
C ARG A 354 -19.26 5.23 -5.35
N GLY A 355 -18.52 6.21 -5.85
CA GLY A 355 -18.94 7.17 -6.87
C GLY A 355 -19.86 8.27 -6.38
N GLY A 356 -20.00 9.31 -7.20
CA GLY A 356 -20.90 10.45 -6.98
C GLY A 356 -22.38 10.12 -7.11
N GLY A 357 -23.19 11.16 -7.29
CA GLY A 357 -24.63 11.07 -7.20
C GLY A 357 -25.38 10.25 -8.24
N GLY A 358 -24.71 9.89 -9.34
CA GLY A 358 -25.21 8.92 -10.31
C GLY A 358 -24.35 7.65 -10.42
N GLY A 359 -23.54 7.36 -9.39
CA GLY A 359 -22.66 6.20 -9.36
C GLY A 359 -21.63 6.19 -10.49
N TYR A 360 -21.23 4.99 -10.90
CA TYR A 360 -20.18 4.78 -11.92
C TYR A 360 -20.49 5.48 -13.26
N VAL A 361 -21.76 5.58 -13.69
CA VAL A 361 -22.11 6.26 -14.95
C VAL A 361 -21.92 7.76 -14.84
N ALA A 362 -22.26 8.37 -13.71
CA ALA A 362 -22.01 9.79 -13.51
C ALA A 362 -20.51 10.08 -13.51
N ASP A 363 -19.70 9.24 -12.85
CA ASP A 363 -18.24 9.36 -12.86
C ASP A 363 -17.69 9.16 -14.28
N MET A 364 -18.25 8.22 -15.05
CA MET A 364 -17.90 8.01 -16.46
C MET A 364 -18.25 9.23 -17.31
N MET A 365 -19.45 9.78 -17.19
CA MET A 365 -19.89 10.95 -17.93
C MET A 365 -19.10 12.21 -17.52
N ALA A 366 -18.76 12.35 -16.23
CA ALA A 366 -17.90 13.41 -15.73
C ALA A 366 -16.49 13.30 -16.33
N SER A 367 -15.90 12.10 -16.33
CA SER A 367 -14.63 11.81 -17.00
C SER A 367 -14.68 12.12 -18.50
N MET A 368 -15.78 11.77 -19.18
CA MET A 368 -15.98 12.12 -20.59
C MET A 368 -16.09 13.63 -20.78
N ALA A 369 -16.85 14.34 -19.96
CA ALA A 369 -17.02 15.78 -20.03
C ALA A 369 -15.70 16.53 -19.77
N GLU A 370 -14.91 16.09 -18.79
CA GLU A 370 -13.56 16.59 -18.53
C GLU A 370 -12.65 16.46 -19.75
N SER A 371 -12.84 15.41 -20.55
CA SER A 371 -12.04 15.18 -21.77
C SER A 371 -12.32 16.23 -22.86
N TYR A 372 -13.49 16.89 -22.83
CA TYR A 372 -13.87 17.92 -23.80
C TYR A 372 -13.78 19.36 -23.25
N GLY A 373 -13.79 19.53 -21.93
CA GLY A 373 -14.07 20.81 -21.26
C GLY A 373 -12.90 21.80 -21.08
N GLY A 374 -11.67 21.45 -21.48
CA GLY A 374 -10.50 22.29 -21.21
C GLY A 374 -10.06 22.25 -19.73
N ALA A 375 -8.78 22.53 -19.48
CA ALA A 375 -8.09 22.27 -18.22
C ALA A 375 -8.48 23.22 -17.08
N GLN A 376 -9.69 23.09 -16.52
CA GLN A 376 -9.92 23.58 -15.16
C GLN A 376 -9.27 22.62 -14.16
N ALA A 377 -8.53 23.18 -13.19
CA ALA A 377 -7.92 22.38 -12.13
C ALA A 377 -9.03 21.60 -11.41
N PRO A 378 -8.90 20.27 -11.26
CA PRO A 378 -9.92 19.47 -10.59
C PRO A 378 -10.03 19.94 -9.14
N GLY A 379 -11.22 20.36 -8.73
CA GLY A 379 -11.52 20.58 -7.31
C GLY A 379 -11.35 19.29 -6.50
N ARG A 380 -11.30 19.43 -5.17
CA ARG A 380 -11.31 18.28 -4.23
C ARG A 380 -12.48 17.35 -4.57
N ALA A 381 -12.21 16.05 -4.58
CA ALA A 381 -13.24 15.04 -4.79
C ALA A 381 -14.28 15.10 -3.66
N GLU A 382 -15.55 14.96 -4.01
CA GLU A 382 -16.63 14.91 -3.00
C GLU A 382 -16.82 13.51 -2.44
N THR A 383 -16.38 12.47 -3.15
CA THR A 383 -16.53 11.07 -2.77
C THR A 383 -15.47 10.22 -3.46
N THR A 384 -15.49 8.91 -3.21
CA THR A 384 -14.57 7.97 -3.87
C THR A 384 -14.93 7.85 -5.34
N GLU A 385 -13.92 7.79 -6.22
CA GLU A 385 -14.13 7.66 -7.66
C GLU A 385 -14.39 6.19 -8.00
N ALA A 386 -15.55 5.90 -8.59
CA ALA A 386 -15.87 4.54 -9.04
C ALA A 386 -15.16 4.19 -10.37
N MET A 387 -14.81 5.22 -11.14
CA MET A 387 -14.06 5.09 -12.38
C MET A 387 -13.11 6.27 -12.53
N THR A 388 -11.83 5.98 -12.73
CA THR A 388 -10.79 7.00 -12.84
C THR A 388 -10.07 6.88 -14.18
N THR A 389 -9.87 8.02 -14.84
CA THR A 389 -9.23 8.10 -16.16
C THR A 389 -8.14 9.15 -16.22
N LEU A 390 -7.07 8.82 -16.94
CA LEU A 390 -6.00 9.74 -17.27
C LEU A 390 -5.95 9.97 -18.78
N GLN A 391 -6.23 11.18 -19.25
CA GLN A 391 -6.20 11.47 -20.68
C GLN A 391 -4.75 11.56 -21.18
N PRO A 392 -4.37 10.88 -22.28
CA PRO A 392 -3.02 10.94 -22.84
C PRO A 392 -2.58 12.36 -23.20
N GLN A 393 -3.54 13.21 -23.58
CA GLN A 393 -3.33 14.61 -23.96
C GLN A 393 -3.33 15.58 -22.76
N ALA A 394 -3.59 15.11 -21.53
CA ALA A 394 -3.46 15.94 -20.36
C ALA A 394 -1.99 16.38 -20.20
N SER A 395 -1.75 17.61 -19.78
CA SER A 395 -0.38 18.01 -19.45
C SER A 395 0.13 17.26 -18.22
N PHE A 396 1.44 17.12 -18.10
CA PHE A 396 2.04 16.48 -16.92
C PHE A 396 1.62 17.17 -15.61
N ALA A 397 1.55 18.49 -15.58
CA ALA A 397 1.07 19.27 -14.43
C ALA A 397 -0.39 18.97 -14.07
N VAL A 398 -1.28 18.86 -15.08
CA VAL A 398 -2.69 18.49 -14.86
C VAL A 398 -2.79 17.06 -14.33
N ALA A 399 -2.01 16.13 -14.90
CA ALA A 399 -1.95 14.76 -14.42
C ALA A 399 -1.44 14.66 -12.97
N GLN A 400 -0.41 15.43 -12.62
CA GLN A 400 0.10 15.51 -11.25
C GLN A 400 -0.97 16.02 -10.27
N SER A 401 -1.74 17.04 -10.66
CA SER A 401 -2.87 17.52 -9.85
C SER A 401 -3.95 16.44 -9.67
N LYS A 402 -4.27 15.67 -10.72
CA LYS A 402 -5.19 14.53 -10.62
C LYS A 402 -4.68 13.45 -9.67
N VAL A 403 -3.41 13.09 -9.77
CA VAL A 403 -2.77 12.10 -8.87
C VAL A 403 -2.87 12.55 -7.42
N THR A 404 -2.63 13.83 -7.13
CA THR A 404 -2.82 14.38 -5.77
C THR A 404 -4.26 14.23 -5.28
N ARG A 405 -5.27 14.49 -6.14
CA ARG A 405 -6.68 14.26 -5.80
C ARG A 405 -7.00 12.77 -5.57
N TRP A 406 -6.37 11.86 -6.31
CA TRP A 406 -6.55 10.42 -6.17
C TRP A 406 -5.98 9.86 -4.89
N LEU A 407 -5.09 10.58 -4.21
CA LEU A 407 -4.66 10.23 -2.87
C LEU A 407 -5.83 10.15 -1.87
N GLU A 408 -6.89 10.96 -2.05
CA GLU A 408 -8.11 10.89 -1.23
C GLU A 408 -9.14 9.90 -1.77
N SER A 409 -9.33 9.91 -3.09
CA SER A 409 -10.58 9.47 -3.71
C SER A 409 -10.47 8.15 -4.46
N LEU A 410 -9.27 7.71 -4.81
CA LEU A 410 -9.12 6.49 -5.59
C LEU A 410 -9.20 5.25 -4.71
N VAL A 411 -10.09 4.35 -5.11
CA VAL A 411 -10.30 3.01 -4.53
C VAL A 411 -10.08 1.99 -5.66
N ASP A 412 -9.56 0.80 -5.37
CA ASP A 412 -9.19 -0.26 -6.35
C ASP A 412 -7.99 0.04 -7.27
N GLU A 413 -7.24 1.12 -7.02
CA GLU A 413 -5.88 1.39 -7.53
C GLU A 413 -5.74 1.54 -9.06
N GLN A 414 -6.74 1.16 -9.86
CA GLN A 414 -6.69 1.11 -11.32
C GLN A 414 -7.20 2.40 -11.96
N ILE A 415 -6.41 2.94 -12.88
CA ILE A 415 -6.72 4.13 -13.65
C ILE A 415 -6.62 3.76 -15.13
N SER A 416 -7.71 3.99 -15.87
CA SER A 416 -7.71 3.78 -17.32
C SER A 416 -6.99 4.93 -18.01
N VAL A 417 -6.06 4.64 -18.92
CA VAL A 417 -5.47 5.70 -19.78
C VAL A 417 -6.37 5.87 -21.00
N GLY A 418 -6.79 7.10 -21.28
CA GLY A 418 -7.82 7.41 -22.26
C GLY A 418 -9.25 7.33 -21.70
N ASN A 419 -10.23 7.38 -22.59
CA ASN A 419 -11.65 7.24 -22.24
C ASN A 419 -12.03 5.75 -22.24
N PRO A 420 -12.90 5.25 -21.36
CA PRO A 420 -13.39 3.87 -21.42
C PRO A 420 -13.90 3.42 -22.81
N MET A 421 -14.50 4.35 -23.56
CA MET A 421 -15.01 4.12 -24.91
C MET A 421 -13.91 4.22 -25.99
N ALA A 422 -12.78 4.86 -25.68
CA ALA A 422 -11.63 5.03 -26.55
C ALA A 422 -10.34 4.93 -25.70
N PRO A 423 -10.02 3.70 -25.23
CA PRO A 423 -8.87 3.49 -24.35
C PRO A 423 -7.58 3.74 -25.12
N PHE A 424 -6.55 4.19 -24.41
CA PHE A 424 -5.23 4.37 -25.00
C PHE A 424 -4.60 2.99 -25.27
N GLU A 425 -4.41 2.70 -26.55
CA GLU A 425 -3.89 1.41 -27.00
C GLU A 425 -2.35 1.42 -27.06
N ILE A 426 -1.77 0.28 -26.68
CA ILE A 426 -0.37 -0.05 -26.82
C ILE A 426 -0.18 -0.55 -28.25
N HIS A 427 0.52 0.25 -29.06
CA HIS A 427 0.88 -0.08 -30.43
C HIS A 427 2.38 -0.39 -30.54
N SER A 428 2.71 -1.46 -31.27
CA SER A 428 4.08 -1.91 -31.50
C SER A 428 4.80 -1.21 -32.67
N ARG A 429 4.08 -0.38 -33.44
CA ARG A 429 4.58 0.26 -34.67
C ARG A 429 4.70 1.77 -34.52
N ASP A 430 5.62 2.36 -35.27
CA ASP A 430 5.74 3.82 -35.39
C ASP A 430 4.52 4.43 -36.12
N PRO A 431 4.10 5.66 -35.77
CA PRO A 431 4.66 6.52 -34.71
C PRO A 431 4.14 6.21 -33.29
N GLY A 432 3.12 5.35 -33.16
CA GLY A 432 2.40 5.13 -31.90
C GLY A 432 3.28 4.60 -30.75
N VAL A 433 4.34 3.85 -31.04
CA VAL A 433 5.26 3.39 -30.00
C VAL A 433 5.89 4.54 -29.21
N GLN A 434 6.29 5.65 -29.85
CA GLN A 434 6.89 6.78 -29.12
C GLN A 434 5.91 7.44 -28.14
N GLU A 435 4.62 7.49 -28.49
CA GLU A 435 3.57 8.00 -27.61
C GLU A 435 3.36 7.07 -26.41
N VAL A 436 3.38 5.74 -26.63
CA VAL A 436 3.28 4.75 -25.55
C VAL A 436 4.48 4.83 -24.62
N LEU A 437 5.70 4.95 -25.17
CA LEU A 437 6.93 5.14 -24.40
C LEU A 437 6.84 6.37 -23.48
N ALA A 438 6.38 7.49 -24.04
CA ALA A 438 6.18 8.73 -23.30
C ALA A 438 5.11 8.60 -22.22
N ALA A 439 3.97 7.99 -22.55
CA ALA A 439 2.88 7.77 -21.60
C ALA A 439 3.35 6.93 -20.40
N VAL A 440 4.01 5.79 -20.65
CA VAL A 440 4.56 4.93 -19.57
C VAL A 440 5.56 5.71 -18.72
N HIS A 441 6.48 6.44 -19.35
CA HIS A 441 7.49 7.23 -18.63
C HIS A 441 6.86 8.33 -17.75
N SER A 442 5.88 9.05 -18.30
CA SER A 442 5.15 10.08 -17.57
C SER A 442 4.38 9.48 -16.39
N SER A 443 3.70 8.35 -16.59
CA SER A 443 3.00 7.63 -15.52
C SER A 443 3.95 7.21 -14.39
N LEU A 444 5.12 6.64 -14.70
CA LEU A 444 6.12 6.27 -13.69
C LEU A 444 6.62 7.48 -12.90
N SER A 445 6.87 8.61 -13.58
CA SER A 445 7.32 9.85 -12.93
C SER A 445 6.23 10.51 -12.07
N LEU A 446 4.96 10.19 -12.33
CA LEU A 446 3.82 10.53 -11.49
C LEU A 446 3.64 9.55 -10.31
N GLY A 447 4.49 8.53 -10.20
CA GLY A 447 4.42 7.48 -9.19
C GLY A 447 3.42 6.36 -9.49
N LEU A 448 2.95 6.27 -10.74
CA LEU A 448 2.03 5.24 -11.18
C LEU A 448 2.79 4.03 -11.72
N GLY A 449 2.37 2.82 -11.35
CA GLY A 449 2.75 1.60 -12.04
C GLY A 449 1.96 1.48 -13.34
N TYR A 450 2.25 0.46 -14.14
CA TYR A 450 1.46 0.21 -15.35
C TYR A 450 1.34 -1.27 -15.65
N VAL A 451 0.25 -1.61 -16.32
CA VAL A 451 -0.01 -2.95 -16.86
C VAL A 451 -0.64 -2.83 -18.24
N SER A 452 -0.47 -3.89 -19.03
CA SER A 452 -1.14 -4.06 -20.32
C SER A 452 -2.35 -4.96 -20.11
N ALA A 453 -3.56 -4.40 -20.24
CA ALA A 453 -4.79 -5.17 -20.25
C ALA A 453 -5.01 -5.74 -21.67
N GLN A 454 -4.66 -7.02 -21.85
CA GLN A 454 -4.74 -7.71 -23.14
C GLN A 454 -6.18 -8.08 -23.51
N GLY A 455 -6.52 -7.95 -24.80
CA GLY A 455 -7.52 -8.80 -25.45
C GLY A 455 -6.82 -10.10 -25.88
N GLU A 456 -7.51 -11.24 -25.80
CA GLU A 456 -6.87 -12.57 -25.81
C GLU A 456 -5.91 -12.89 -26.97
N ILE A 457 -5.93 -12.19 -28.11
CA ILE A 457 -5.03 -12.46 -29.26
C ILE A 457 -4.80 -11.17 -30.11
N SER A 458 -4.90 -9.97 -29.53
CA SER A 458 -4.84 -8.73 -30.34
C SER A 458 -3.42 -8.17 -30.48
N GLU A 459 -3.09 -7.62 -31.67
CA GLU A 459 -1.86 -6.86 -31.93
C GLU A 459 -1.79 -5.55 -31.11
N SER A 460 -2.89 -5.14 -30.47
CA SER A 460 -2.97 -4.04 -29.53
C SER A 460 -3.44 -4.50 -28.15
N SER A 461 -3.06 -3.78 -27.11
CA SER A 461 -3.57 -3.97 -25.74
C SER A 461 -3.86 -2.62 -25.11
N LYS A 462 -4.63 -2.58 -24.02
CA LYS A 462 -4.98 -1.30 -23.36
C LYS A 462 -3.94 -0.97 -22.28
N LEU A 463 -3.47 0.27 -22.24
CA LEU A 463 -2.63 0.75 -21.15
C LEU A 463 -3.50 1.08 -19.92
N VAL A 464 -3.21 0.43 -18.81
CA VAL A 464 -3.80 0.73 -17.50
C VAL A 464 -2.68 1.13 -16.56
N VAL A 465 -2.88 2.18 -15.77
CA VAL A 465 -1.90 2.64 -14.79
C VAL A 465 -2.43 2.41 -13.37
N LEU A 466 -1.51 2.18 -12.44
CA LEU A 466 -1.81 1.73 -11.10
C LEU A 466 -1.31 2.75 -10.07
N LEU A 467 -2.19 3.23 -9.21
CA LEU A 467 -1.83 4.00 -8.02
C LEU A 467 -2.14 3.14 -6.79
N ASP A 468 -1.24 2.22 -6.48
CA ASP A 468 -1.39 1.27 -5.39
C ASP A 468 -1.49 2.01 -4.05
N ARG A 469 -2.33 1.53 -3.13
CA ARG A 469 -2.48 2.09 -1.77
C ARG A 469 -1.18 2.04 -0.99
N VAL A 470 -0.51 0.91 -1.08
CA VAL A 470 0.78 0.66 -0.44
C VAL A 470 1.74 0.21 -1.52
N ARG A 471 2.91 0.85 -1.57
CA ARG A 471 4.04 0.52 -2.42
C ARG A 471 5.08 -0.19 -1.58
N ALA A 472 5.61 -1.30 -2.09
CA ALA A 472 6.82 -1.87 -1.54
C ALA A 472 8.02 -1.12 -2.09
N SER A 473 8.58 -0.21 -1.31
CA SER A 473 9.67 0.68 -1.75
C SER A 473 10.85 0.62 -0.79
N LEU A 474 12.06 0.73 -1.33
CA LEU A 474 13.31 0.63 -0.57
C LEU A 474 14.17 1.89 -0.82
N PRO A 475 14.33 2.75 0.20
CA PRO A 475 15.29 3.84 0.16
C PRO A 475 16.71 3.25 0.21
N LEU A 476 17.43 3.34 -0.89
CA LEU A 476 18.71 2.65 -1.08
C LEU A 476 19.84 3.22 -0.20
N HIS A 477 19.65 4.42 0.35
CA HIS A 477 20.58 5.08 1.26
C HIS A 477 20.29 4.85 2.75
N ALA A 478 19.17 4.19 3.09
CA ALA A 478 18.72 4.01 4.48
C ALA A 478 18.65 2.52 4.92
N PRO A 479 19.76 1.75 4.84
CA PRO A 479 19.75 0.34 5.25
C PRO A 479 19.40 0.15 6.73
N GLN A 480 19.62 1.17 7.58
CA GLN A 480 19.28 1.09 8.99
C GLN A 480 17.76 1.00 9.22
N ASP A 481 16.97 1.75 8.46
CA ASP A 481 15.51 1.74 8.57
C ASP A 481 14.94 0.39 8.16
N PHE A 482 15.53 -0.21 7.12
CA PHE A 482 15.22 -1.57 6.69
C PHE A 482 15.50 -2.61 7.78
N LEU A 483 16.65 -2.50 8.46
CA LEU A 483 17.11 -3.45 9.46
C LEU A 483 16.47 -3.28 10.85
N ARG A 484 15.60 -2.26 11.04
CA ARG A 484 14.81 -2.11 12.28
C ARG A 484 13.87 -3.28 12.50
N GLU A 485 13.31 -3.82 11.41
CA GLU A 485 12.38 -4.93 11.49
C GLU A 485 13.10 -6.28 11.45
N ARG A 486 12.80 -7.11 12.44
CA ARG A 486 13.43 -8.43 12.61
C ARG A 486 13.24 -9.33 11.38
N ARG A 487 12.05 -9.34 10.77
CA ARG A 487 11.75 -10.23 9.63
C ARG A 487 12.65 -9.95 8.44
N ARG A 488 12.86 -8.68 8.12
CA ARG A 488 13.73 -8.21 7.03
C ARG A 488 15.20 -8.49 7.29
N LYS A 489 15.64 -8.27 8.54
CA LYS A 489 16.98 -8.68 9.00
C LYS A 489 17.22 -10.18 8.87
N ASP A 490 16.29 -11.00 9.35
CA ASP A 490 16.40 -12.46 9.31
C ASP A 490 16.38 -12.97 7.86
N ARG A 491 15.58 -12.34 6.98
CA ARG A 491 15.59 -12.64 5.53
C ARG A 491 16.96 -12.36 4.90
N LEU A 492 17.56 -11.21 5.15
CA LEU A 492 18.89 -10.88 4.62
C LEU A 492 19.97 -11.88 5.10
N LYS A 493 19.92 -12.28 6.38
CA LYS A 493 20.81 -13.33 6.91
C LYS A 493 20.65 -14.66 6.20
N ASP A 494 19.40 -15.05 5.92
CA ASP A 494 19.10 -16.28 5.20
C ASP A 494 19.69 -16.26 3.79
N VAL A 495 19.60 -15.13 3.08
CA VAL A 495 20.23 -14.95 1.76
C VAL A 495 21.75 -15.07 1.85
N CYS A 496 22.40 -14.41 2.81
CA CYS A 496 23.85 -14.60 3.03
C CYS A 496 24.21 -16.06 3.30
N ARG A 497 23.41 -16.79 4.10
CA ARG A 497 23.60 -18.22 4.35
C ARG A 497 23.45 -19.05 3.07
N VAL A 498 22.47 -18.72 2.23
CA VAL A 498 22.24 -19.39 0.94
C VAL A 498 23.44 -19.22 0.02
N LEU A 499 24.00 -18.00 -0.12
CA LEU A 499 25.19 -17.76 -0.94
C LEU A 499 26.39 -18.60 -0.47
N ARG A 500 26.66 -18.62 0.84
CA ARG A 500 27.72 -19.47 1.41
C ARG A 500 27.49 -20.95 1.13
N SER A 501 26.24 -21.41 1.22
CA SER A 501 25.87 -22.80 0.94
C SER A 501 26.06 -23.15 -0.54
N ALA A 502 25.63 -22.27 -1.45
CA ALA A 502 25.82 -22.44 -2.89
C ALA A 502 27.31 -22.56 -3.24
N LYS A 503 28.14 -21.65 -2.72
CA LYS A 503 29.61 -21.67 -2.93
C LYS A 503 30.26 -22.96 -2.42
N LYS A 504 29.83 -23.47 -1.27
CA LYS A 504 30.29 -24.78 -0.75
C LYS A 504 29.92 -25.97 -1.65
N ARG A 505 28.85 -25.85 -2.44
CA ARG A 505 28.44 -26.86 -3.43
C ARG A 505 29.10 -26.68 -4.80
N GLY A 506 30.07 -25.77 -4.93
CA GLY A 506 30.67 -25.43 -6.23
C GLY A 506 29.71 -24.69 -7.17
N GLN A 507 28.62 -24.13 -6.63
CA GLN A 507 27.67 -23.32 -7.38
C GLN A 507 28.04 -21.84 -7.23
N ARG A 508 27.93 -21.09 -8.32
CA ARG A 508 28.13 -19.64 -8.34
C ARG A 508 26.88 -18.96 -8.89
N LEU A 509 26.53 -17.81 -8.32
CA LEU A 509 25.44 -16.97 -8.80
C LEU A 509 26.03 -15.68 -9.39
N SER A 510 25.57 -15.26 -10.56
CA SER A 510 25.98 -14.01 -11.20
C SER A 510 24.78 -13.11 -11.46
N LEU A 511 24.97 -11.80 -11.38
CA LEU A 511 23.99 -10.80 -11.78
C LEU A 511 24.43 -10.16 -13.10
N SER A 512 23.55 -10.17 -14.08
CA SER A 512 23.74 -9.45 -15.34
C SER A 512 22.55 -8.54 -15.65
N VAL A 513 22.76 -7.56 -16.52
CA VAL A 513 21.73 -6.63 -16.99
C VAL A 513 21.68 -6.66 -18.51
N ASN A 514 20.50 -6.96 -19.06
CA ASN A 514 20.22 -6.98 -20.50
C ASN A 514 21.18 -7.88 -21.31
N THR A 515 21.72 -8.97 -20.75
CA THR A 515 22.58 -9.87 -21.54
C THR A 515 21.79 -10.80 -22.45
N ASP A 516 20.57 -11.15 -22.05
CA ASP A 516 19.65 -12.02 -22.78
C ASP A 516 18.20 -11.62 -22.47
N PHE A 517 17.87 -10.37 -22.83
CA PHE A 517 16.55 -9.80 -22.54
C PHE A 517 15.42 -10.66 -23.12
N ALA A 518 15.59 -11.18 -24.34
CA ALA A 518 14.61 -12.05 -24.99
C ALA A 518 14.45 -13.39 -24.27
N GLY A 519 15.55 -14.03 -23.86
CA GLY A 519 15.50 -15.26 -23.07
C GLY A 519 14.84 -15.06 -21.71
N ALA A 520 15.11 -13.92 -21.05
CA ALA A 520 14.45 -13.56 -19.80
C ALA A 520 12.95 -13.33 -19.98
N LEU A 521 12.54 -12.64 -21.04
CA LEU A 521 11.15 -12.35 -21.34
C LEU A 521 10.37 -13.63 -21.65
N LYS A 522 10.98 -14.54 -22.41
CA LYS A 522 10.43 -15.88 -22.64
C LYS A 522 10.24 -16.65 -21.34
N ALA A 523 11.24 -16.64 -20.45
CA ALA A 523 11.14 -17.31 -19.15
C ALA A 523 10.08 -16.69 -18.24
N LEU A 524 9.85 -15.37 -18.32
CA LEU A 524 8.73 -14.69 -17.65
C LEU A 524 7.37 -15.21 -18.14
N GLN A 525 7.19 -15.31 -19.47
CA GLN A 525 5.96 -15.81 -20.09
C GLN A 525 5.70 -17.28 -19.72
N GLU A 526 6.73 -18.11 -19.69
CA GLU A 526 6.63 -19.51 -19.27
C GLU A 526 6.29 -19.65 -17.78
N HIS A 527 6.73 -18.72 -16.94
CA HIS A 527 6.46 -18.72 -15.51
C HIS A 527 5.02 -18.29 -15.16
N HIS A 528 4.49 -17.29 -15.87
CA HIS A 528 3.18 -16.71 -15.59
C HIS A 528 2.16 -17.15 -16.64
N GLU A 529 1.26 -18.08 -16.28
CA GLU A 529 0.17 -18.55 -17.16
C GLU A 529 -0.69 -17.40 -17.72
N ASP A 530 -0.85 -16.30 -16.95
CA ASP A 530 -1.56 -15.10 -17.35
C ASP A 530 -0.62 -13.88 -17.32
N THR A 531 0.46 -13.93 -18.10
CA THR A 531 1.36 -12.76 -18.22
C THR A 531 0.61 -11.58 -18.84
N TRP A 532 0.61 -10.44 -18.15
CA TRP A 532 0.08 -9.20 -18.69
C TRP A 532 1.03 -8.58 -19.74
N VAL A 533 2.29 -9.00 -19.74
CA VAL A 533 3.26 -8.68 -20.79
C VAL A 533 2.98 -9.58 -21.99
N GLY A 534 2.42 -8.99 -23.04
CA GLY A 534 2.09 -9.68 -24.29
C GLY A 534 2.70 -9.00 -25.49
N PRO A 535 2.45 -9.52 -26.71
CA PRO A 535 3.23 -9.19 -27.90
C PRO A 535 3.35 -7.68 -28.19
N ALA A 536 2.27 -6.92 -27.98
CA ALA A 536 2.27 -5.47 -28.16
C ALA A 536 3.26 -4.77 -27.21
N LEU A 537 3.23 -5.11 -25.93
CA LEU A 537 4.13 -4.51 -24.93
C LEU A 537 5.57 -5.01 -25.08
N GLU A 538 5.76 -6.26 -25.47
CA GLU A 538 7.11 -6.82 -25.72
C GLU A 538 7.83 -6.04 -26.83
N ALA A 539 7.13 -5.71 -27.91
CA ALA A 539 7.68 -4.88 -28.97
C ALA A 539 8.03 -3.47 -28.48
N VAL A 540 7.20 -2.86 -27.63
CA VAL A 540 7.50 -1.57 -26.99
C VAL A 540 8.73 -1.68 -26.08
N TRP A 541 8.85 -2.76 -25.30
CA TRP A 541 10.00 -3.02 -24.44
C TRP A 541 11.28 -3.23 -25.23
N GLU A 542 11.24 -3.88 -26.38
CA GLU A 542 12.42 -4.04 -27.22
C GLU A 542 12.94 -2.67 -27.70
N ILE A 543 12.05 -1.74 -28.05
CA ILE A 543 12.43 -0.36 -28.39
C ILE A 543 12.94 0.39 -27.15
N MET A 544 12.26 0.26 -25.99
CA MET A 544 12.74 0.82 -24.72
C MET A 544 14.15 0.34 -24.38
N ARG A 545 14.46 -0.94 -24.63
CA ARG A 545 15.73 -1.57 -24.28
C ARG A 545 16.86 -0.94 -25.08
N GLN A 546 16.65 -0.75 -26.38
CA GLN A 546 17.60 -0.05 -27.28
C GLN A 546 17.84 1.39 -26.81
N GLN A 547 16.83 2.04 -26.25
CA GLN A 547 16.91 3.39 -25.68
C GLN A 547 17.38 3.43 -24.20
N LYS A 548 17.74 2.28 -23.60
CA LYS A 548 18.09 2.16 -22.17
C LYS A 548 17.00 2.71 -21.24
N ARG A 549 15.74 2.36 -21.50
CA ARG A 549 14.56 2.74 -20.70
C ARG A 549 13.87 1.56 -20.02
N VAL A 550 14.20 0.34 -20.42
CA VAL A 550 13.82 -0.90 -19.73
C VAL A 550 15.05 -1.77 -19.55
N PHE A 551 15.09 -2.45 -18.41
CA PHE A 551 16.21 -3.28 -18.00
C PHE A 551 15.70 -4.61 -17.49
N ALA A 552 16.32 -5.70 -17.92
CA ALA A 552 16.19 -7.02 -17.33
C ALA A 552 17.41 -7.29 -16.44
N PHE A 553 17.21 -7.33 -15.13
CA PHE A 553 18.19 -7.83 -14.17
C PHE A 553 18.06 -9.34 -14.10
N GLU A 554 19.12 -10.06 -14.47
CA GLU A 554 19.13 -11.50 -14.71
C GLU A 554 20.02 -12.18 -13.67
N LEU A 555 19.44 -13.07 -12.86
CA LEU A 555 20.18 -13.92 -11.94
C LEU A 555 20.48 -15.26 -12.62
N ARG A 556 21.77 -15.54 -12.84
CA ARG A 556 22.23 -16.79 -13.47
C ARG A 556 22.95 -17.70 -12.49
N LEU A 557 22.67 -19.00 -12.58
CA LEU A 557 23.35 -20.07 -11.85
C LEU A 557 24.42 -20.72 -12.73
N HIS A 558 25.64 -20.77 -12.19
CA HIS A 558 26.79 -21.44 -12.77
C HIS A 558 27.11 -22.69 -11.95
N GLU A 559 27.22 -23.83 -12.63
CA GLU A 559 27.61 -25.10 -12.04
C GLU A 559 28.76 -25.68 -12.88
N GLU A 560 29.69 -26.38 -12.25
CA GLU A 560 30.83 -26.98 -12.94
C GLU A 560 30.36 -27.93 -14.06
N GLY A 561 30.87 -27.70 -15.28
CA GLY A 561 30.53 -28.50 -16.46
C GLY A 561 29.14 -28.25 -17.06
N LYS A 562 28.36 -27.29 -16.56
CA LYS A 562 27.05 -26.92 -17.14
C LYS A 562 27.05 -25.49 -17.69
N ALA A 563 26.22 -25.24 -18.70
CA ALA A 563 25.99 -23.89 -19.19
C ALA A 563 25.27 -23.04 -18.12
N PRO A 564 25.55 -21.72 -18.02
CA PRO A 564 24.85 -20.84 -17.09
C PRO A 564 23.33 -20.81 -17.34
N ARG A 565 22.54 -21.02 -16.30
CA ARG A 565 21.06 -21.05 -16.38
C ARG A 565 20.46 -19.79 -15.78
N LEU A 566 19.47 -19.18 -16.44
CA LEU A 566 18.67 -18.09 -15.86
C LEU A 566 17.71 -18.66 -14.82
N ILE A 567 17.76 -18.17 -13.59
CA ILE A 567 16.94 -18.70 -12.48
C ILE A 567 16.06 -17.63 -11.81
N ALA A 568 16.23 -16.35 -12.14
CA ALA A 568 15.29 -15.27 -11.86
C ALA A 568 15.58 -14.07 -12.75
N ALA A 569 14.55 -13.25 -13.00
CA ALA A 569 14.75 -11.93 -13.59
C ALA A 569 13.71 -10.91 -13.12
N ASP A 570 14.15 -9.66 -13.09
CA ASP A 570 13.33 -8.47 -12.85
C ASP A 570 13.36 -7.57 -14.07
N PHE A 571 12.18 -7.12 -14.50
CA PHE A 571 12.02 -6.14 -15.57
C PHE A 571 11.61 -4.81 -14.94
N GLY A 572 12.39 -3.76 -15.20
CA GLY A 572 12.12 -2.47 -14.60
C GLY A 572 12.62 -1.28 -15.39
N HIS A 573 12.33 -0.11 -14.84
CA HIS A 573 12.47 1.18 -15.50
C HIS A 573 13.15 2.16 -14.56
N ALA A 574 14.19 2.83 -15.03
CA ALA A 574 14.64 4.07 -14.40
C ALA A 574 13.60 5.17 -14.68
N HIS A 575 13.36 6.05 -13.71
CA HIS A 575 12.50 7.21 -13.87
C HIS A 575 12.92 8.33 -12.90
N THR A 576 12.26 9.48 -12.99
CA THR A 576 12.48 10.63 -12.10
C THR A 576 13.97 10.99 -12.00
N PHE A 577 14.57 11.45 -13.09
CA PHE A 577 16.02 11.77 -13.20
C PHE A 577 16.97 10.57 -13.01
N GLY A 578 16.48 9.34 -13.21
CA GLY A 578 17.26 8.12 -12.96
C GLY A 578 17.72 8.02 -11.51
N ARG A 579 16.86 8.47 -10.60
CA ARG A 579 17.04 8.37 -9.15
C ARG A 579 16.04 7.41 -8.53
N ALA A 580 14.95 7.12 -9.22
CA ALA A 580 14.00 6.08 -8.83
C ALA A 580 13.98 4.96 -9.88
N TYR A 581 13.80 3.72 -9.42
CA TYR A 581 13.71 2.55 -10.28
C TYR A 581 12.46 1.75 -9.94
N TYR A 582 11.59 1.52 -10.92
CA TYR A 582 10.36 0.74 -10.77
C TYR A 582 10.50 -0.65 -11.38
N VAL A 583 10.21 -1.70 -10.60
CA VAL A 583 10.11 -3.08 -11.09
C VAL A 583 8.69 -3.34 -11.56
N ALA A 584 8.53 -3.48 -12.88
CA ALA A 584 7.25 -3.79 -13.51
C ALA A 584 6.82 -5.23 -13.23
N THR A 585 7.74 -6.19 -13.38
CA THR A 585 7.44 -7.61 -13.15
C THR A 585 8.70 -8.42 -12.84
N ARG A 586 8.48 -9.57 -12.19
CA ARG A 586 9.52 -10.48 -11.73
C ARG A 586 9.11 -11.92 -12.01
N PHE A 587 10.09 -12.78 -12.27
CA PHE A 587 9.90 -14.23 -12.13
C PHE A 587 11.09 -14.88 -11.44
N PHE A 588 10.89 -16.12 -10.99
CA PHE A 588 11.98 -16.99 -10.59
C PHE A 588 11.68 -18.46 -10.92
N ASP A 589 12.72 -19.23 -11.17
CA ASP A 589 12.60 -20.67 -11.38
C ASP A 589 12.29 -21.37 -10.05
N ARG A 590 11.10 -21.98 -9.98
CA ARG A 590 10.62 -22.69 -8.78
C ARG A 590 11.43 -23.95 -8.50
N SER A 591 12.08 -24.54 -9.50
CA SER A 591 12.96 -25.71 -9.32
C SER A 591 14.17 -25.36 -8.42
N GLU A 592 14.58 -24.09 -8.43
CA GLU A 592 15.71 -23.57 -7.67
C GLU A 592 15.29 -22.89 -6.36
N ARG A 593 14.09 -23.19 -5.81
CA ARG A 593 13.57 -22.56 -4.57
C ARG A 593 14.54 -22.60 -3.39
N THR A 594 15.41 -23.60 -3.32
CA THR A 594 16.41 -23.74 -2.22
C THR A 594 17.48 -22.65 -2.26
N LEU A 595 17.72 -22.05 -3.43
CA LEU A 595 18.61 -20.91 -3.63
C LEU A 595 17.91 -19.57 -3.38
N GLN A 596 16.61 -19.57 -3.07
CA GLN A 596 15.85 -18.34 -2.84
C GLN A 596 16.09 -17.27 -3.91
N PRO A 597 16.03 -17.62 -5.22
CA PRO A 597 16.53 -16.77 -6.30
C PRO A 597 15.93 -15.37 -6.33
N GLY A 598 14.63 -15.23 -6.08
CA GLY A 598 13.98 -13.91 -6.02
C GLY A 598 14.48 -13.01 -4.89
N PHE A 599 14.92 -13.58 -3.75
CA PHE A 599 15.51 -12.80 -2.66
C PHE A 599 16.97 -12.45 -2.95
N VAL A 600 17.75 -13.37 -3.52
CA VAL A 600 19.13 -13.08 -3.95
C VAL A 600 19.13 -11.96 -4.99
N LEU A 601 18.28 -12.08 -6.02
CA LEU A 601 18.12 -11.07 -7.06
C LEU A 601 17.76 -9.71 -6.45
N ALA A 602 16.74 -9.65 -5.60
CA ALA A 602 16.30 -8.42 -4.93
C ALA A 602 17.43 -7.65 -4.23
N TYR A 603 18.22 -8.31 -3.38
CA TYR A 603 19.29 -7.62 -2.64
C TYR A 603 20.50 -7.29 -3.51
N ALA A 604 20.82 -8.11 -4.52
CA ALA A 604 21.91 -7.82 -5.45
C ALA A 604 21.55 -6.68 -6.41
N GLU A 605 20.32 -6.66 -6.92
CA GLU A 605 19.76 -5.57 -7.73
C GLU A 605 19.76 -4.25 -6.95
N ALA A 606 19.25 -4.25 -5.71
CA ALA A 606 19.27 -3.06 -4.86
C ALA A 606 20.70 -2.50 -4.65
N GLU A 607 21.70 -3.36 -4.50
CA GLU A 607 23.09 -2.93 -4.36
C GLU A 607 23.65 -2.38 -5.67
N CYS A 608 23.32 -3.00 -6.80
CA CYS A 608 23.65 -2.50 -8.13
C CYS A 608 23.07 -1.09 -8.36
N LEU A 609 21.78 -0.91 -8.10
CA LEU A 609 21.09 0.38 -8.24
C LEU A 609 21.66 1.44 -7.29
N ARG A 610 21.98 1.08 -6.04
CA ARG A 610 22.62 1.99 -5.09
C ARG A 610 23.99 2.46 -5.60
N ARG A 611 24.80 1.57 -6.19
CA ARG A 611 26.10 1.91 -6.80
C ARG A 611 25.93 2.80 -8.04
N ALA A 612 24.83 2.64 -8.76
CA ALA A 612 24.44 3.50 -9.89
C ALA A 612 23.86 4.87 -9.47
N GLY A 613 23.72 5.14 -8.17
CA GLY A 613 23.25 6.44 -7.66
C GLY A 613 21.74 6.61 -7.61
N PHE A 614 20.99 5.51 -7.64
CA PHE A 614 19.56 5.51 -7.35
C PHE A 614 19.31 5.70 -5.86
N GLU A 615 18.25 6.44 -5.54
CA GLU A 615 17.81 6.75 -4.18
C GLU A 615 16.65 5.85 -3.74
N LEU A 616 15.77 5.49 -4.68
CA LEU A 616 14.55 4.72 -4.41
C LEU A 616 14.44 3.53 -5.36
N TRP A 617 14.18 2.35 -4.80
CA TRP A 617 13.83 1.14 -5.54
C TRP A 617 12.39 0.73 -5.22
N ASP A 618 11.52 0.74 -6.22
CA ASP A 618 10.09 0.50 -6.11
C ASP A 618 9.71 -0.85 -6.71
N LEU A 619 9.15 -1.73 -5.89
CA LEU A 619 8.66 -3.06 -6.27
C LEU A 619 7.18 -3.07 -6.66
N GLY A 620 6.53 -1.91 -6.77
CA GLY A 620 5.11 -1.76 -7.07
C GLY A 620 4.20 -2.08 -5.88
N GLY A 621 2.90 -2.27 -6.15
CA GLY A 621 1.88 -2.49 -5.13
C GLY A 621 2.15 -3.64 -4.17
N ALA A 622 1.91 -3.41 -2.88
CA ALA A 622 1.96 -4.41 -1.82
C ALA A 622 0.58 -4.51 -1.18
N ASP A 623 -0.18 -5.52 -1.58
CA ASP A 623 -1.46 -5.87 -0.96
C ASP A 623 -1.28 -7.03 0.03
N HIS A 624 -2.37 -7.41 0.70
CA HIS A 624 -2.39 -8.58 1.56
C HIS A 624 -2.46 -9.91 0.79
N SER A 625 -2.34 -9.90 -0.54
CA SER A 625 -2.29 -11.14 -1.33
C SER A 625 -1.11 -11.99 -0.89
N PRO A 626 -1.31 -13.31 -0.67
CA PRO A 626 -0.18 -14.17 -0.31
C PRO A 626 0.93 -14.19 -1.36
N MET A 627 0.60 -13.88 -2.63
CA MET A 627 1.58 -13.74 -3.70
C MET A 627 2.52 -12.54 -3.53
N MET A 628 2.09 -11.50 -2.79
CA MET A 628 2.87 -10.28 -2.55
C MET A 628 3.62 -10.29 -1.20
N GLN A 629 3.45 -11.33 -0.36
CA GLN A 629 4.07 -11.43 0.97
C GLN A 629 5.60 -11.39 0.98
N TYR A 630 6.26 -11.57 -0.16
CA TYR A 630 7.71 -11.44 -0.25
C TYR A 630 8.14 -9.96 -0.24
N LYS A 631 7.32 -9.03 -0.74
CA LYS A 631 7.69 -7.63 -0.91
C LYS A 631 8.02 -6.94 0.43
N PRO A 632 7.22 -7.08 1.51
CA PRO A 632 7.57 -6.53 2.83
C PRO A 632 8.81 -7.16 3.46
N GLN A 633 9.33 -8.26 2.91
CA GLN A 633 10.57 -8.89 3.37
C GLN A 633 11.82 -8.31 2.70
N VAL A 634 11.67 -7.57 1.60
CA VAL A 634 12.78 -6.98 0.82
C VAL A 634 12.66 -5.47 0.64
N ALA A 635 11.52 -4.87 0.97
CA ALA A 635 11.28 -3.43 0.93
C ALA A 635 10.44 -2.96 2.14
N LEU A 636 10.30 -1.63 2.31
CA LEU A 636 9.35 -1.03 3.25
C LEU A 636 7.97 -0.95 2.59
N GLU A 637 6.91 -1.20 3.36
CA GLU A 637 5.56 -0.84 2.97
C GLU A 637 5.41 0.67 3.16
N MET A 638 5.28 1.41 2.07
CA MET A 638 5.06 2.85 2.06
C MET A 638 3.65 3.14 1.56
N HIS A 639 2.89 3.94 2.29
CA HIS A 639 1.60 4.41 1.80
C HIS A 639 1.79 5.29 0.57
N ARG A 640 0.80 5.32 -0.34
CA ARG A 640 0.85 6.10 -1.58
C ARG A 640 1.25 7.57 -1.37
N SER A 641 0.75 8.18 -0.30
CA SER A 641 1.07 9.54 0.12
C SER A 641 2.56 9.72 0.42
N GLU A 642 3.14 8.82 1.21
CA GLU A 642 4.56 8.83 1.56
C GLU A 642 5.44 8.54 0.33
N TYR A 643 5.04 7.58 -0.50
CA TYR A 643 5.76 7.22 -1.72
C TYR A 643 5.83 8.40 -2.70
N LEU A 644 4.69 9.06 -2.98
CA LEU A 644 4.67 10.22 -3.86
C LEU A 644 5.48 11.39 -3.29
N LEU A 645 5.46 11.59 -1.97
CA LEU A 645 6.31 12.59 -1.32
C LEU A 645 7.79 12.35 -1.65
N ARG A 646 8.28 11.12 -1.45
CA ARG A 646 9.67 10.77 -1.73
C ARG A 646 10.01 11.00 -3.21
N LEU A 647 9.12 10.65 -4.13
CA LEU A 647 9.34 10.92 -5.55
C LEU A 647 9.43 12.42 -5.86
N TRP A 648 8.60 13.24 -5.23
CA TRP A 648 8.65 14.69 -5.41
C TRP A 648 9.91 15.30 -4.82
N GLU A 649 10.38 14.82 -3.67
CA GLU A 649 11.64 15.25 -3.07
C GLU A 649 12.82 14.97 -4.00
N ILE A 650 12.87 13.77 -4.57
CA ILE A 650 13.86 13.36 -5.57
C ILE A 650 13.80 14.29 -6.80
N ALA A 651 12.62 14.44 -7.40
CA ALA A 651 12.44 15.26 -8.60
C ALA A 651 12.86 16.71 -8.34
N ARG A 652 12.46 17.28 -7.20
CA ARG A 652 12.75 18.66 -6.83
C ARG A 652 14.23 18.89 -6.55
N ALA A 653 14.90 17.95 -5.89
CA ALA A 653 16.34 18.04 -5.65
C ALA A 653 17.11 18.13 -6.97
N GLU A 654 16.70 17.35 -7.97
CA GLU A 654 17.31 17.37 -9.30
C GLU A 654 16.94 18.63 -10.10
N TYR A 655 15.68 19.08 -10.07
CA TYR A 655 15.30 20.36 -10.68
C TYR A 655 16.05 21.55 -10.07
N ALA A 656 16.31 21.54 -8.76
CA ALA A 656 17.11 22.58 -8.11
C ALA A 656 18.58 22.60 -8.58
N ASN A 657 19.06 21.48 -9.14
CA ASN A 657 20.40 21.36 -9.71
C ASN A 657 20.44 21.65 -11.22
N THR A 658 19.29 21.80 -11.90
CA THR A 658 19.24 22.16 -13.32
C THR A 658 19.50 23.66 -13.53
N GLU A 659 20.29 24.01 -14.55
CA GLU A 659 20.67 25.40 -14.85
C GLU A 659 19.49 26.26 -15.32
N ASP A 660 18.42 25.65 -15.86
CA ASP A 660 17.24 26.34 -16.39
C ASP A 660 15.92 25.83 -15.76
N PRO A 661 15.46 26.45 -14.66
CA PRO A 661 14.17 26.15 -14.05
C PRO A 661 12.97 26.41 -14.97
N SER A 662 13.09 27.29 -15.97
CA SER A 662 11.99 27.63 -16.88
C SER A 662 11.69 26.48 -17.86
N ALA A 663 12.72 25.71 -18.24
CA ALA A 663 12.57 24.51 -19.03
C ALA A 663 11.74 23.43 -18.33
N SER A 664 11.86 23.30 -17.00
CA SER A 664 11.04 22.39 -16.19
C SER A 664 9.56 22.75 -16.23
N LEU A 665 9.25 24.04 -16.07
CA LEU A 665 7.87 24.52 -16.15
C LEU A 665 7.29 24.28 -17.54
N ALA A 666 8.04 24.61 -18.59
CA ALA A 666 7.62 24.36 -19.97
C ALA A 666 7.42 22.87 -20.26
N ALA A 667 8.30 22.00 -19.76
CA ALA A 667 8.17 20.55 -19.85
C ALA A 667 6.86 20.06 -19.24
N SER A 668 6.53 20.50 -18.01
CA SER A 668 5.31 20.08 -17.31
C SER A 668 3.99 20.47 -18.01
N GLN A 669 4.01 21.41 -18.95
CA GLN A 669 2.84 21.81 -19.73
C GLN A 669 2.60 20.91 -20.95
N LYS A 670 3.55 20.04 -21.30
CA LYS A 670 3.43 19.12 -22.43
C LYS A 670 2.53 17.93 -22.11
N PRO A 671 1.88 17.33 -23.12
CA PRO A 671 1.01 16.17 -22.92
C PRO A 671 1.80 14.95 -22.43
N LEU A 672 1.15 14.02 -21.75
CA LEU A 672 1.80 12.79 -21.24
C LEU A 672 2.43 11.93 -22.34
N THR A 673 1.95 12.05 -23.57
CA THR A 673 2.50 11.38 -24.77
C THR A 673 3.70 12.09 -25.39
N ASP A 674 4.21 13.19 -24.79
CA ASP A 674 5.49 13.81 -25.16
C ASP A 674 6.60 13.33 -24.20
N LEU A 675 7.70 12.79 -24.75
CA LEU A 675 8.84 12.28 -23.98
C LEU A 675 9.51 13.32 -23.07
N LEU A 676 9.32 14.61 -23.39
CA LEU A 676 9.86 15.74 -22.63
C LEU A 676 8.86 16.29 -21.59
N ALA A 677 7.68 15.69 -21.43
CA ALA A 677 6.70 16.15 -20.45
C ALA A 677 7.10 15.83 -19.00
N ALA A 678 7.77 14.70 -18.82
CA ALA A 678 8.18 14.17 -17.53
C ALA A 678 9.68 14.39 -17.24
N PRO A 679 10.10 14.37 -15.97
CA PRO A 679 11.52 14.30 -15.59
C PRO A 679 12.29 13.26 -16.40
N PRO A 680 13.52 13.51 -16.89
CA PRO A 680 14.23 12.58 -17.76
C PRO A 680 14.50 11.21 -17.10
N VAL A 681 14.44 10.13 -17.88
CA VAL A 681 14.68 8.74 -17.40
C VAL A 681 16.10 8.52 -16.86
N MET A 682 17.11 9.07 -17.54
CA MET A 682 18.55 8.90 -17.21
C MET A 682 19.01 7.44 -17.02
N GLY A 683 18.45 6.51 -17.80
CA GLY A 683 18.74 5.07 -17.68
C GLY A 683 20.18 4.68 -18.01
N GLU A 684 21.00 5.59 -18.56
CA GLU A 684 22.43 5.37 -18.78
C GLU A 684 23.23 5.07 -17.50
N ARG A 685 22.68 5.41 -16.33
CA ARG A 685 23.25 5.08 -15.02
C ARG A 685 23.20 3.58 -14.71
N VAL A 686 22.24 2.85 -15.27
CA VAL A 686 22.10 1.41 -15.03
C VAL A 686 23.19 0.67 -15.81
N PRO A 687 24.09 -0.08 -15.13
CA PRO A 687 25.15 -0.81 -15.81
C PRO A 687 24.56 -1.85 -16.77
N GLN A 688 25.28 -2.14 -17.86
CA GLN A 688 24.90 -3.15 -18.85
C GLN A 688 25.90 -4.31 -18.82
N GLY A 689 25.46 -5.52 -19.16
CA GLY A 689 26.31 -6.70 -19.19
C GLY A 689 26.41 -7.41 -17.84
N VAL A 690 27.49 -8.16 -17.60
CA VAL A 690 27.71 -8.84 -16.32
C VAL A 690 28.15 -7.81 -15.27
N VAL A 691 27.35 -7.65 -14.22
CA VAL A 691 27.60 -6.69 -13.14
C VAL A 691 28.36 -7.34 -11.99
N PHE A 692 27.90 -8.53 -11.58
CA PHE A 692 28.56 -9.34 -10.56
C PHE A 692 28.81 -10.73 -11.11
N GLU A 693 30.08 -11.10 -11.29
CA GLU A 693 30.45 -12.41 -11.83
C GLU A 693 30.25 -13.55 -10.81
N ASP A 694 30.57 -13.31 -9.54
CA ASP A 694 30.36 -14.22 -8.40
C ASP A 694 29.76 -13.41 -7.25
N ILE A 695 28.43 -13.38 -7.12
CA ILE A 695 27.75 -12.58 -6.08
C ILE A 695 28.24 -13.01 -4.70
N THR A 696 28.91 -12.08 -4.02
CA THR A 696 29.39 -12.21 -2.65
C THR A 696 28.44 -11.54 -1.67
N GLU A 697 28.62 -11.78 -0.36
CA GLU A 697 27.81 -11.13 0.67
C GLU A 697 27.96 -9.60 0.68
N GLN A 698 29.12 -9.08 0.26
CA GLN A 698 29.38 -7.63 0.18
C GLN A 698 28.65 -6.96 -0.98
N GLU A 699 28.15 -7.75 -1.94
CA GLU A 699 27.37 -7.31 -3.09
C GLU A 699 25.86 -7.47 -2.84
N LEU A 700 25.46 -7.81 -1.61
CA LEU A 700 24.08 -7.76 -1.17
C LEU A 700 23.81 -6.45 -0.42
N TRP A 701 22.77 -5.74 -0.84
CA TRP A 701 22.37 -4.49 -0.20
C TRP A 701 22.04 -4.71 1.28
N GLY A 702 22.55 -3.83 2.14
CA GLY A 702 22.33 -3.88 3.58
C GLY A 702 23.19 -4.89 4.35
N ALA A 703 23.91 -5.81 3.69
CA ALA A 703 24.70 -6.84 4.38
C ALA A 703 25.83 -6.25 5.25
N ASN A 704 26.52 -5.22 4.75
CA ASN A 704 27.55 -4.51 5.52
C ASN A 704 26.95 -3.80 6.76
N ALA A 705 25.78 -3.16 6.60
CA ALA A 705 25.10 -2.48 7.70
C ALA A 705 24.63 -3.48 8.77
N LEU A 706 24.13 -4.64 8.34
CA LEU A 706 23.77 -5.75 9.20
C LEU A 706 24.98 -6.26 9.99
N GLN A 707 26.11 -6.51 9.32
CA GLN A 707 27.33 -6.96 9.99
C GLN A 707 27.82 -5.96 11.04
N GLN A 708 27.81 -4.66 10.70
CA GLN A 708 28.15 -3.59 11.65
C GLN A 708 27.20 -3.56 12.86
N GLN A 709 25.89 -3.73 12.63
CA GLN A 709 24.89 -3.78 13.70
C GLN A 709 25.13 -4.98 14.63
N GLU A 710 25.50 -6.14 14.07
CA GLU A 710 25.81 -7.34 14.86
C GLU A 710 27.10 -7.20 15.65
N GLN A 711 28.14 -6.61 15.08
CA GLN A 711 29.39 -6.31 15.78
C GLN A 711 29.15 -5.33 16.94
N ARG A 712 28.36 -4.27 16.71
CA ARG A 712 27.97 -3.32 17.78
C ARG A 712 27.19 -4.01 18.89
N LYS A 713 26.23 -4.87 18.53
CA LYS A 713 25.44 -5.64 19.51
C LYS A 713 26.30 -6.61 20.30
N ALA A 714 27.23 -7.31 19.65
CA ALA A 714 28.16 -8.21 20.32
C ALA A 714 29.08 -7.45 21.29
N ALA A 715 29.63 -6.31 20.88
CA ALA A 715 30.45 -5.46 21.74
C ALA A 715 29.66 -4.93 22.96
N GLN A 716 28.41 -4.49 22.76
CA GLN A 716 27.52 -4.08 23.86
C GLN A 716 27.18 -5.25 24.80
N GLU A 717 26.94 -6.45 24.28
CA GLU A 717 26.70 -7.64 25.11
C GLU A 717 27.94 -8.04 25.92
N GLU A 718 29.14 -7.92 25.34
CA GLU A 718 30.40 -8.15 26.04
C GLU A 718 30.64 -7.11 27.14
N GLU A 719 30.37 -5.83 26.87
CA GLU A 719 30.45 -4.75 27.85
C GLU A 719 29.46 -4.97 29.02
N VAL A 720 28.20 -5.31 28.72
CA VAL A 720 27.19 -5.63 29.74
C VAL A 720 27.60 -6.88 30.55
N LYS A 721 28.18 -7.90 29.91
CA LYS A 721 28.72 -9.08 30.62
C LYS A 721 29.89 -8.71 31.52
N ALA A 722 30.81 -7.85 31.05
CA ALA A 722 31.94 -7.36 31.84
C ALA A 722 31.47 -6.54 33.05
N MET A 723 30.53 -5.60 32.85
CA MET A 723 29.91 -4.83 33.93
C MET A 723 29.19 -5.73 34.96
N LYS A 724 28.43 -6.73 34.50
CA LYS A 724 27.76 -7.68 35.40
C LYS A 724 28.77 -8.52 36.20
N LEU A 725 29.88 -8.91 35.57
CA LEU A 725 30.96 -9.62 36.25
C LEU A 725 31.65 -8.75 37.30
N GLU A 726 31.89 -7.47 37.00
CA GLU A 726 32.48 -6.51 37.93
C GLU A 726 31.53 -6.22 39.11
N GLN A 727 30.25 -6.00 38.84
CA GLN A 727 29.23 -5.86 39.89
C GLN A 727 29.11 -7.12 40.76
N ALA A 728 29.21 -8.31 40.17
CA ALA A 728 29.22 -9.57 40.90
C ALA A 728 30.47 -9.67 41.80
N LYS A 729 31.66 -9.33 41.29
CA LYS A 729 32.91 -9.26 42.09
C LYS A 729 32.77 -8.29 43.26
N ALA A 730 32.28 -7.08 43.02
CA ALA A 730 32.05 -6.08 44.06
C ALA A 730 31.03 -6.55 45.13
N ARG A 731 29.97 -7.29 44.74
CA ARG A 731 29.02 -7.87 45.70
C ARG A 731 29.66 -8.97 46.56
N VAL A 732 30.49 -9.82 45.96
CA VAL A 732 31.23 -10.86 46.70
C VAL A 732 32.21 -10.24 47.69
N GLU A 733 32.92 -9.18 47.31
CA GLU A 733 33.81 -8.45 48.21
C GLU A 733 33.06 -7.79 49.38
N LYS A 734 31.93 -7.12 49.10
CA LYS A 734 31.06 -6.56 50.15
C LYS A 734 30.53 -7.64 51.08
N ALA A 735 30.14 -8.81 50.56
CA ALA A 735 29.67 -9.94 51.38
C ALA A 735 30.81 -10.51 52.26
N LYS A 736 32.03 -10.62 51.74
CA LYS A 736 33.22 -11.02 52.50
C LYS A 736 33.54 -10.00 53.61
N ALA A 737 33.47 -8.70 53.31
CA ALA A 737 33.67 -7.64 54.30
C ALA A 737 32.62 -7.70 55.42
N LYS A 738 31.34 -7.90 55.08
CA LYS A 738 30.25 -8.04 56.06
C LYS A 738 30.43 -9.27 56.97
N LYS A 739 30.79 -10.43 56.41
CA LYS A 739 31.10 -11.65 57.20
C LYS A 739 32.30 -11.46 58.13
N LYS A 740 33.34 -10.75 57.68
CA LYS A 740 34.51 -10.44 58.52
C LYS A 740 34.16 -9.52 59.69
N ALA A 741 33.26 -8.55 59.48
CA ALA A 741 32.76 -7.67 60.54
C ALA A 741 31.85 -8.39 61.55
N GLU A 742 30.99 -9.33 61.12
CA GLU A 742 30.16 -10.14 62.03
C GLU A 742 30.98 -11.13 62.87
N ASN A 743 32.01 -11.76 62.30
CA ASN A 743 32.88 -12.67 63.05
C ASN A 743 33.76 -11.94 64.06
N ALA A 744 34.11 -10.67 63.83
CA ALA A 744 34.82 -9.86 64.82
C ALA A 744 33.98 -9.52 66.07
N LYS A 745 32.64 -9.63 65.99
CA LYS A 745 31.73 -9.35 67.12
C LYS A 745 31.38 -10.57 67.99
N LYS A 746 31.87 -11.78 67.69
CA LYS A 746 31.33 -13.04 68.29
C LYS A 746 32.29 -13.88 69.15
N VAL A 747 33.39 -13.32 69.64
CA VAL A 747 34.31 -14.00 70.58
C VAL A 747 34.74 -12.93 71.60
N LYS A 748 34.31 -12.86 72.87
CA LYS A 748 34.42 -13.82 74.00
C LYS A 748 33.69 -13.22 75.26
N PRO A 749 33.60 -13.87 76.45
CA PRO A 749 32.47 -14.67 76.95
C PRO A 749 31.87 -14.19 78.32
N GLU A 750 30.82 -14.89 78.81
CA GLU A 750 30.41 -15.28 80.21
C GLU A 750 30.77 -14.35 81.42
N ALA A 751 29.98 -14.10 82.49
CA ALA A 751 28.81 -14.73 83.13
C ALA A 751 28.12 -13.79 84.18
N SER A 752 26.88 -14.13 84.54
CA SER A 752 26.10 -13.88 85.79
C SER A 752 25.86 -12.46 86.35
N GLU A 753 24.59 -12.02 86.49
CA GLU A 753 23.82 -12.13 87.76
C GLU A 753 22.38 -11.58 87.66
N LYS A 754 21.57 -12.00 88.64
CA LYS A 754 20.10 -11.94 88.78
C LYS A 754 19.53 -10.52 88.96
N LYS A 755 18.32 -10.26 88.45
CA LYS A 755 17.18 -9.78 89.29
C LYS A 755 15.84 -9.84 88.56
N ALA A 756 14.85 -10.34 89.30
CA ALA A 756 13.46 -10.53 88.92
C ALA A 756 12.65 -9.23 88.93
N VAL A 757 11.68 -9.07 88.02
CA VAL A 757 10.35 -8.48 88.32
C VAL A 757 9.29 -9.04 87.34
N LYS A 758 8.25 -9.64 87.94
CA LYS A 758 6.84 -9.89 87.60
C LYS A 758 6.30 -9.77 86.14
N LYS A 759 5.66 -10.88 85.74
CA LYS A 759 4.31 -11.07 85.11
C LYS A 759 3.39 -9.83 85.06
N PRO A 760 2.51 -9.69 84.05
CA PRO A 760 1.37 -10.62 83.91
C PRO A 760 1.04 -11.13 82.50
N GLU A 761 0.28 -12.23 82.55
CA GLU A 761 -0.48 -12.89 81.50
C GLU A 761 -1.42 -11.93 80.76
N VAL A 762 -1.69 -12.17 79.47
CA VAL A 762 -3.00 -12.65 78.98
C VAL A 762 -2.85 -13.19 77.54
N ASN A 763 -3.43 -14.38 77.37
CA ASN A 763 -3.87 -15.14 76.21
C ASN A 763 -4.04 -14.46 74.84
N GLY A 764 -3.86 -15.28 73.79
CA GLY A 764 -4.91 -15.41 72.76
C GLY A 764 -4.46 -15.60 71.31
N ASN A 765 -4.33 -16.86 70.90
CA ASN A 765 -4.80 -17.47 69.64
C ASN A 765 -4.42 -16.88 68.25
N ALA A 766 -3.66 -17.73 67.53
CA ALA A 766 -4.06 -18.46 66.32
C ALA A 766 -4.16 -17.76 64.93
N ALA A 767 -3.95 -18.62 63.93
CA ALA A 767 -4.13 -18.49 62.47
C ALA A 767 -2.95 -17.85 61.71
N LYS A 768 -2.14 -18.66 61.02
CA LYS A 768 -2.32 -19.11 59.61
C LYS A 768 -2.35 -17.92 58.63
N ASN A 769 -1.28 -17.77 57.86
CA ASN A 769 -1.37 -17.76 56.40
C ASN A 769 0.03 -17.90 55.76
N GLY A 770 0.23 -19.05 55.11
CA GLY A 770 1.28 -19.22 54.13
C GLY A 770 0.93 -18.47 52.84
N LYS A 771 1.95 -17.92 52.19
CA LYS A 771 1.86 -17.46 50.80
C LYS A 771 3.14 -17.85 50.09
N THR A 772 3.08 -19.00 49.44
CA THR A 772 4.01 -19.47 48.41
C THR A 772 3.88 -18.56 47.19
N PRO A 773 4.96 -18.13 46.52
CA PRO A 773 4.85 -17.57 45.18
C PRO A 773 4.70 -18.72 44.18
N GLU A 774 3.57 -18.70 43.50
CA GLU A 774 3.14 -19.56 42.42
C GLU A 774 4.13 -19.45 41.24
N LYS A 775 4.75 -20.58 40.89
CA LYS A 775 5.50 -20.75 39.64
C LYS A 775 4.50 -20.75 38.49
N VAL A 776 4.58 -19.75 37.63
CA VAL A 776 3.95 -19.76 36.31
C VAL A 776 4.56 -20.92 35.51
N PRO A 777 3.76 -21.86 34.97
CA PRO A 777 4.27 -22.90 34.07
C PRO A 777 4.55 -22.29 32.69
N GLU A 778 5.72 -22.60 32.14
CA GLU A 778 6.05 -22.38 30.73
C GLU A 778 5.05 -23.11 29.83
N PRO A 779 4.63 -22.52 28.70
CA PRO A 779 3.81 -23.21 27.72
C PRO A 779 4.60 -24.37 27.07
N PRO A 780 3.94 -25.47 26.69
CA PRO A 780 4.61 -26.65 26.14
C PRO A 780 5.31 -26.31 24.81
N GLN A 781 6.57 -26.73 24.70
CA GLN A 781 7.26 -26.87 23.42
C GLN A 781 6.57 -28.01 22.64
N GLU A 782 5.67 -27.67 21.73
CA GLU A 782 5.20 -28.60 20.72
C GLU A 782 6.24 -28.80 19.62
N ALA A 783 6.30 -30.06 19.20
CA ALA A 783 7.34 -30.67 18.42
C ALA A 783 7.45 -30.08 17.01
N LYS A 784 8.70 -29.86 16.60
CA LYS A 784 9.08 -29.73 15.19
C LYS A 784 9.01 -31.11 14.55
N ASP A 785 7.85 -31.47 14.00
CA ASP A 785 7.78 -32.54 13.02
C ASP A 785 7.81 -31.96 11.61
N ALA A 786 8.80 -32.42 10.86
CA ALA A 786 9.11 -32.03 9.50
C ALA A 786 7.98 -32.51 8.57
N PHE A 787 7.25 -31.56 7.99
CA PHE A 787 6.43 -31.81 6.81
C PHE A 787 7.35 -32.24 5.66
N THR A 788 7.40 -33.55 5.41
CA THR A 788 8.06 -34.13 4.24
C THR A 788 7.00 -34.17 3.14
N PRO A 789 7.11 -33.38 2.07
CA PRO A 789 6.15 -33.46 0.97
C PRO A 789 6.29 -34.84 0.29
N PRO A 790 5.18 -35.51 -0.07
CA PRO A 790 5.27 -36.76 -0.80
C PRO A 790 5.92 -36.51 -2.18
N SER A 791 6.94 -37.32 -2.47
CA SER A 791 7.53 -37.48 -3.80
C SER A 791 6.41 -37.78 -4.80
N ARG A 792 6.22 -36.89 -5.77
CA ARG A 792 5.28 -37.07 -6.88
C ARG A 792 6.09 -37.42 -8.13
N GLU A 793 6.50 -38.67 -8.24
CA GLU A 793 6.76 -39.28 -9.53
C GLU A 793 5.44 -39.80 -10.08
N ALA A 794 4.95 -39.23 -11.18
CA ALA A 794 3.89 -39.84 -11.97
C ALA A 794 4.18 -39.63 -13.46
N PRO A 795 4.05 -40.69 -14.28
CA PRO A 795 4.20 -40.62 -15.73
C PRO A 795 3.02 -39.89 -16.37
N ALA A 796 3.28 -39.16 -17.45
CA ALA A 796 2.26 -38.50 -18.24
C ALA A 796 1.46 -39.55 -19.04
N GLN A 797 0.21 -39.84 -18.64
CA GLN A 797 -0.90 -40.24 -19.54
C GLN A 797 -2.34 -40.48 -18.97
N PRO A 798 -2.80 -40.09 -17.75
CA PRO A 798 -4.17 -40.42 -17.31
C PRO A 798 -5.25 -39.34 -17.49
N LYS A 799 -4.96 -38.16 -18.05
CA LYS A 799 -5.90 -37.00 -18.01
C LYS A 799 -7.08 -37.09 -18.99
N ASP A 800 -6.91 -37.75 -20.13
CA ASP A 800 -7.96 -37.79 -21.17
C ASP A 800 -9.06 -38.82 -20.83
N ASP A 801 -8.71 -39.91 -20.14
CA ASP A 801 -9.67 -40.96 -19.76
C ASP A 801 -10.62 -40.49 -18.66
N ALA A 802 -10.14 -39.72 -17.67
CA ALA A 802 -10.97 -39.20 -16.60
C ALA A 802 -12.02 -38.19 -17.11
N LYS A 803 -11.65 -37.37 -18.09
CA LYS A 803 -12.57 -36.41 -18.72
C LYS A 803 -13.65 -37.13 -19.54
N LEU A 804 -13.28 -38.18 -20.29
CA LEU A 804 -14.24 -38.98 -21.05
C LEU A 804 -15.20 -39.74 -20.12
N GLN A 805 -14.71 -40.30 -19.01
CA GLN A 805 -15.55 -40.96 -18.01
C GLN A 805 -16.51 -39.99 -17.33
N PHE A 806 -16.06 -38.77 -17.03
CA PHE A 806 -16.92 -37.72 -16.47
C PHE A 806 -18.03 -37.32 -17.45
N LEU A 807 -17.70 -37.03 -18.71
CA LEU A 807 -18.71 -36.65 -19.72
C LEU A 807 -19.71 -37.79 -19.98
N ALA A 808 -19.26 -39.04 -20.01
CA ALA A 808 -20.14 -40.20 -20.12
C ALA A 808 -21.08 -40.34 -18.91
N ALA A 809 -20.59 -40.08 -17.70
CA ALA A 809 -21.39 -40.11 -16.48
C ALA A 809 -22.43 -38.97 -16.46
N VAL A 810 -22.06 -37.76 -16.89
CA VAL A 810 -23.00 -36.63 -17.02
C VAL A 810 -24.09 -36.95 -18.03
N GLN A 811 -23.71 -37.41 -19.25
CA GLN A 811 -24.69 -37.74 -20.28
C GLN A 811 -25.67 -38.82 -19.81
N LYS A 812 -25.17 -39.88 -19.15
CA LYS A 812 -26.01 -40.93 -18.59
C LYS A 812 -27.03 -40.37 -17.57
N LEU A 813 -26.62 -39.46 -16.70
CA LEU A 813 -27.50 -38.86 -15.70
C LEU A 813 -28.53 -37.90 -16.33
N VAL A 814 -28.17 -37.20 -17.40
CA VAL A 814 -29.11 -36.41 -18.21
C VAL A 814 -30.14 -37.33 -18.88
N ASP A 815 -29.70 -38.46 -19.44
CA ASP A 815 -30.59 -39.46 -20.05
C ASP A 815 -31.53 -40.12 -19.01
N GLU A 816 -31.10 -40.17 -17.74
CA GLU A 816 -31.93 -40.59 -16.59
C GLU A 816 -32.93 -39.51 -16.12
N GLY A 817 -33.03 -38.39 -16.84
CA GLY A 817 -34.00 -37.33 -16.61
C GLY A 817 -33.58 -36.29 -15.57
N LEU A 818 -32.32 -36.29 -15.13
CA LEU A 818 -31.80 -35.19 -14.32
C LEU A 818 -31.58 -33.96 -15.19
N SER A 819 -31.78 -32.78 -14.62
CA SER A 819 -31.31 -31.56 -15.28
C SER A 819 -29.80 -31.63 -15.49
N GLN A 820 -29.29 -30.95 -16.52
CA GLN A 820 -27.87 -30.96 -16.86
C GLN A 820 -26.98 -30.58 -15.66
N THR A 821 -27.47 -29.67 -14.81
CA THR A 821 -26.82 -29.24 -13.57
C THR A 821 -26.79 -30.33 -12.49
N GLU A 822 -27.93 -30.98 -12.22
CA GLU A 822 -27.99 -32.09 -11.25
C GLU A 822 -27.16 -33.29 -11.71
N ALA A 823 -27.12 -33.54 -13.03
CA ALA A 823 -26.32 -34.57 -13.66
C ALA A 823 -24.81 -34.30 -13.48
N VAL A 824 -24.36 -33.07 -13.70
CA VAL A 824 -22.97 -32.64 -13.46
C VAL A 824 -22.60 -32.79 -11.99
N ALA A 825 -23.43 -32.29 -11.06
CA ALA A 825 -23.16 -32.37 -9.63
C ALA A 825 -23.09 -33.83 -9.13
N LYS A 826 -24.00 -34.69 -9.59
CA LYS A 826 -24.05 -36.10 -9.21
C LYS A 826 -22.92 -36.92 -9.87
N ALA A 827 -22.53 -36.61 -11.10
CA ALA A 827 -21.36 -37.22 -11.75
C ALA A 827 -20.06 -36.90 -11.00
N LEU A 828 -19.88 -35.65 -10.57
CA LEU A 828 -18.71 -35.24 -9.77
C LEU A 828 -18.66 -35.98 -8.42
N ARG A 829 -19.80 -36.17 -7.75
CA ARG A 829 -19.88 -36.96 -6.50
C ARG A 829 -19.48 -38.42 -6.73
N ASN A 830 -19.97 -39.04 -7.80
CA ASN A 830 -19.68 -40.44 -8.13
C ASN A 830 -18.22 -40.71 -8.53
N LEU A 831 -17.51 -39.71 -9.05
CA LEU A 831 -16.08 -39.85 -9.41
C LEU A 831 -15.13 -39.71 -8.21
N ARG A 832 -15.63 -39.20 -7.08
CA ARG A 832 -14.86 -39.01 -5.84
C ARG A 832 -15.07 -40.15 -4.82
N SER A 833 -16.18 -40.89 -4.94
CA SER A 833 -16.46 -42.14 -4.19
C SER A 833 -15.76 -43.32 -4.83
#